data_AF-A0ABD1KA96-F1
#
_entry.id   AF-A0ABD1KA96-F1
#
_cell.length_a   1.000
_cell.length_b   1.000
_cell.length_c   1.000
_cell.angle_alpha   90.00
_cell.angle_beta   90.00
_cell.angle_gamma   90.00
#
_symmetry.space_group_name_H-M   'P 1'
#
loop_
_entity.id
_entity.type
_entity.pdbx_description
1 polymer ?
#
loop_
_entity_poly.entity_id
_entity_poly.type
_entity_poly.pdbx_seq_one_letter_code
_entity_poly.pdbx_strand_id
1 'polypeptide(L)'
;MEGFKWSCPLLRLMVHHIVFLTVSTYLGDTHTSDSVRFLNQLEEVESSSLRVLYSCSEASLVHLEALVSFDTGDTSTVFSRRWACHPGSSRIRTVVVTLPDWLVYQADWKIQSSKWVLNGMLRAWVSWRGDGDGDGNGDGDGYTSAPAHTIALLSLKEPFSRPFKQHQECLSWGMEMLWDTHKHKIPQCPQEHEVAVLLSTLYGSTGERFGIIRTVQPFSNDALETVRLKAIAYPWCAFSIWIFLIHPCRQPLCGVLHHIDSQKNYASPSLFLRNSGELHIQLHGEPGESSAFLSQFKVPLGQWCHLNMELEGWVVRITMTCADGEHRVVHSSQHVFGVAFHLDDTDGYFVIGGGEFTKSIKGYYGPIVYYRNKKIPESESELNIPPHIKLMGEWQQSCHNFEIDLKTKLSGYAQRAGGSGESDVCVNAYSQWLFTDKAQVMAPWCEAWEAPNSPQRRQAFLIAEKVANKYGRSVSPATVGRALYSVSLHKLYQAEDARVIRRVLPLLLQAGCLGDKPALFLSSVLYSSGLGLEANPERAWLLAILAAQQDWRLALLRLGHLHHVGDENMPSDPDLSYAYYSNIAKQTSADRQSFTPQQTFVESIYLNNEEALKSQTNENHDLFHWLKLQARNGEATAEQTIARMLFWGQQGVSPDIQTAVKHYERGAIRLEDPVSMYDYAVVLLTGQGVKQDIPNAIIYLKKAVERGFAPAMNALGWYYETHERDFVRAVDLWEQADALGNPDAPMNLGALYSQGMYPGRPVDQLMAYHYYLRSAERGHVDGAIALAEMWNRGLPNQIRRLPEQAVLYAKWASEQNGYLGTVLRKGLDAYFKGKWLMAYIYYLMAAESGFAAAQFNVAYLCEHNPADFLMQAFVKQCMLRYYNLTVQSQHPDAYAFIKMGDLLSGGNVTSKKDVAKAAEMYKLATFSGEPQGWYSLGRLVQEGETLPLPLLVEMNLLQPYLSNKQDLLATLYHRCVDSNGTDAYVPCNLALFNLYLHTLWENNIVTKMSSTAAVAVGTIAMAFVISKLLRRHAVGIGQVT
;
A
#
# COMPACT_ATOMS: atom_id res chain seq x y z
N MET A 1 -25.35 -5.90 23.44
CA MET A 1 -25.70 -6.72 22.27
C MET A 1 -26.92 -6.07 21.62
N GLU A 2 -26.78 -5.79 20.32
CA GLU A 2 -27.77 -5.41 19.31
C GLU A 2 -28.93 -4.48 19.71
N GLY A 3 -28.94 -3.28 19.11
CA GLY A 3 -30.12 -2.40 19.09
C GLY A 3 -29.88 -0.99 19.62
N PHE A 4 -29.03 -0.19 18.96
CA PHE A 4 -29.07 1.26 19.12
C PHE A 4 -29.04 1.91 17.74
N LYS A 5 -30.21 2.38 17.32
CA LYS A 5 -30.40 3.19 16.11
C LYS A 5 -29.85 4.60 16.38
N TRP A 6 -29.12 5.10 15.39
CA TRP A 6 -28.38 6.35 15.42
C TRP A 6 -29.23 7.49 14.82
N SER A 7 -29.13 8.70 15.37
CA SER A 7 -29.59 9.92 14.71
C SER A 7 -28.71 11.10 15.13
N CYS A 8 -28.04 11.75 14.16
CA CYS A 8 -27.40 13.06 14.31
C CYS A 8 -28.02 14.05 13.32
N PRO A 9 -27.88 15.37 13.58
CA PRO A 9 -28.58 16.42 12.86
C PRO A 9 -27.86 16.74 11.53
N LEU A 10 -28.62 16.85 10.44
CA LEU A 10 -28.18 17.50 9.22
C LEU A 10 -28.43 19.01 9.31
N LEU A 11 -27.42 19.76 8.86
CA LEU A 11 -27.47 21.20 8.65
C LEU A 11 -28.71 21.58 7.80
N ARG A 12 -29.37 22.66 8.22
CA ARG A 12 -30.32 23.45 7.42
C ARG A 12 -29.75 23.71 6.02
N LEU A 13 -30.34 23.11 4.98
CA LEU A 13 -30.35 23.68 3.63
C LEU A 13 -31.52 23.07 2.82
N MET A 14 -32.45 23.97 2.47
CA MET A 14 -33.46 23.86 1.41
C MET A 14 -34.41 22.65 1.39
N VAL A 15 -35.42 22.69 2.27
CA VAL A 15 -36.81 22.43 1.81
C VAL A 15 -37.68 23.56 2.38
N HIS A 16 -37.57 24.72 1.75
CA HIS A 16 -38.53 25.82 1.88
C HIS A 16 -39.38 25.88 0.60
N HIS A 17 -39.90 24.74 0.17
CA HIS A 17 -40.95 24.69 -0.85
C HIS A 17 -41.78 23.41 -0.68
N ILE A 18 -42.60 23.38 0.37
CA ILE A 18 -43.95 22.85 0.23
C ILE A 18 -44.87 24.03 0.48
N VAL A 19 -45.65 24.32 -0.55
CA VAL A 19 -46.69 25.34 -0.59
C VAL A 19 -47.72 25.01 0.48
N PHE A 20 -47.53 25.52 1.69
CA PHE A 20 -48.67 25.86 2.52
C PHE A 20 -49.06 27.26 2.13
N LEU A 21 -50.04 27.32 1.23
CA LEU A 21 -50.88 28.49 1.06
C LEU A 21 -51.14 29.08 2.44
N THR A 22 -50.66 30.31 2.63
CA THR A 22 -51.32 31.26 3.51
C THR A 22 -52.76 31.35 3.01
N VAL A 23 -53.63 30.49 3.54
CA VAL A 23 -55.06 30.76 3.54
C VAL A 23 -55.20 31.93 4.50
N SER A 24 -55.04 33.10 3.92
CA SER A 24 -55.70 34.33 4.32
C SER A 24 -57.04 33.97 4.94
N THR A 25 -57.32 34.56 6.09
CA THR A 25 -58.64 34.69 6.66
C THR A 25 -59.65 35.09 5.58
N TYR A 26 -60.24 34.09 4.92
CA TYR A 26 -61.51 34.23 4.23
C TYR A 26 -62.57 33.81 5.22
N LEU A 27 -63.11 34.82 5.90
CA LEU A 27 -64.48 34.79 6.38
C LEU A 27 -65.38 34.52 5.16
N GLY A 28 -65.58 33.25 4.86
CA GLY A 28 -66.71 32.78 4.07
C GLY A 28 -67.84 32.45 5.04
N ASP A 29 -68.76 33.39 5.20
CA ASP A 29 -70.05 33.14 5.82
C ASP A 29 -70.75 31.99 5.10
N THR A 30 -70.69 30.80 5.69
CA THR A 30 -71.77 29.82 5.61
C THR A 30 -72.15 29.52 7.04
N HIS A 31 -73.39 29.84 7.38
CA HIS A 31 -73.95 29.64 8.72
C HIS A 31 -73.98 28.14 9.07
N THR A 32 -72.88 27.64 9.62
CA THR A 32 -72.87 26.47 10.50
C THR A 32 -72.36 26.96 11.85
N SER A 33 -73.19 26.88 12.89
CA SER A 33 -72.83 27.36 14.25
C SER A 33 -71.80 26.48 14.97
N ASP A 34 -71.04 25.69 14.22
CA ASP A 34 -70.06 24.74 14.71
C ASP A 34 -68.70 25.45 14.78
N SER A 35 -68.04 25.36 15.93
CA SER A 35 -66.70 25.94 16.10
C SER A 35 -65.87 25.06 17.01
N VAL A 36 -64.57 24.95 16.76
CA VAL A 36 -63.61 24.30 17.66
C VAL A 36 -62.34 25.14 17.70
N ARG A 37 -61.85 25.49 18.90
CA ARG A 37 -60.61 26.25 19.09
C ARG A 37 -59.88 25.80 20.35
N PHE A 38 -58.55 25.85 20.29
CA PHE A 38 -57.69 25.66 21.46
C PHE A 38 -57.53 26.99 22.22
N LEU A 39 -57.71 26.95 23.54
CA LEU A 39 -57.61 28.15 24.39
C LEU A 39 -56.25 28.30 25.08
N ASN A 40 -55.38 27.30 24.98
CA ASN A 40 -54.00 27.32 25.47
C ASN A 40 -53.12 26.40 24.62
N GLN A 41 -51.82 26.70 24.59
CA GLN A 41 -50.82 25.79 24.04
C GLN A 41 -50.49 24.70 25.07
N LEU A 42 -50.13 23.51 24.60
CA LEU A 42 -49.64 22.43 25.46
C LEU A 42 -48.21 22.75 25.91
N GLU A 43 -48.00 22.77 27.22
CA GLU A 43 -46.65 22.75 27.80
C GLU A 43 -46.13 21.30 27.86
N GLU A 44 -44.83 21.11 27.59
CA GLU A 44 -44.14 19.81 27.58
C GLU A 44 -43.98 19.26 29.02
N VAL A 45 -45.05 18.71 29.58
CA VAL A 45 -45.05 17.97 30.85
C VAL A 45 -45.82 16.67 30.65
N GLU A 46 -45.44 15.59 31.36
CA GLU A 46 -46.00 14.22 31.29
C GLU A 46 -47.53 14.16 31.20
N SER A 47 -48.20 15.11 31.85
CA SER A 47 -49.64 15.34 31.74
C SER A 47 -49.93 16.84 31.73
N SER A 48 -50.29 17.38 30.57
CA SER A 48 -50.71 18.78 30.45
C SER A 48 -52.20 18.91 30.10
N SER A 49 -52.84 19.91 30.70
CA SER A 49 -54.28 20.14 30.54
C SER A 49 -54.55 21.07 29.36
N LEU A 50 -55.21 20.55 28.34
CA LEU A 50 -55.65 21.30 27.17
C LEU A 50 -57.10 21.73 27.31
N ARG A 51 -57.40 23.01 27.12
CA ARG A 51 -58.76 23.54 27.11
C ARG A 51 -59.24 23.72 25.67
N VAL A 52 -60.22 22.93 25.28
CA VAL A 52 -60.85 22.97 23.95
C VAL A 52 -62.20 23.65 24.07
N LEU A 53 -62.37 24.78 23.39
CA LEU A 53 -63.66 25.45 23.21
C LEU A 53 -64.34 24.85 21.98
N TYR A 54 -65.58 24.40 22.12
CA TYR A 54 -66.35 23.87 21.00
C TYR A 54 -67.83 24.24 21.08
N SER A 55 -68.48 24.41 19.92
CA SER A 55 -69.92 24.58 19.77
C SER A 55 -70.41 23.72 18.60
N CYS A 56 -71.65 23.23 18.68
CA CYS A 56 -72.26 22.46 17.61
C CYS A 56 -73.74 22.84 17.44
N SER A 57 -74.20 22.85 16.20
CA SER A 57 -75.57 23.05 15.73
C SER A 57 -76.42 21.81 15.94
N GLU A 58 -75.84 20.64 15.69
CA GLU A 58 -76.48 19.32 15.82
C GLU A 58 -75.71 18.38 16.76
N ALA A 59 -76.32 17.24 17.11
CA ALA A 59 -75.67 16.23 17.95
C ALA A 59 -74.50 15.56 17.19
N SER A 60 -73.27 15.89 17.57
CA SER A 60 -72.05 15.54 16.83
C SER A 60 -70.95 15.02 17.76
N LEU A 61 -69.82 14.59 17.20
CA LEU A 61 -68.63 14.15 17.95
C LEU A 61 -67.48 15.12 17.73
N VAL A 62 -66.86 15.59 18.81
CA VAL A 62 -65.57 16.29 18.75
C VAL A 62 -64.46 15.27 18.85
N HIS A 63 -63.54 15.29 17.90
CA HIS A 63 -62.32 14.49 17.91
C HIS A 63 -61.13 15.38 18.23
N LEU A 64 -60.16 14.81 18.95
CA LEU A 64 -58.90 15.44 19.33
C LEU A 64 -57.78 14.41 19.14
N GLU A 65 -56.81 14.74 18.31
CA GLU A 65 -55.67 13.88 18.02
C GLU A 65 -54.35 14.63 18.06
N ALA A 66 -53.31 13.95 18.55
CA ALA A 66 -51.93 14.40 18.41
C ALA A 66 -51.19 13.46 17.46
N LEU A 67 -50.62 14.03 16.41
CA LEU A 67 -49.85 13.36 15.38
C LEU A 67 -48.39 13.78 15.49
N VAL A 68 -47.49 12.86 15.22
CA VAL A 68 -46.06 13.12 15.07
C VAL A 68 -45.57 12.59 13.73
N SER A 69 -44.66 13.33 13.13
CA SER A 69 -44.02 12.99 11.85
C SER A 69 -42.55 12.68 12.05
N PHE A 70 -42.08 11.62 11.41
CA PHE A 70 -40.69 11.18 11.45
C PHE A 70 -39.92 11.70 10.23
N ASP A 71 -38.60 11.62 10.31
CA ASP A 71 -37.65 11.93 9.23
C ASP A 71 -37.80 11.01 8.01
N THR A 72 -38.34 9.81 8.20
CA THR A 72 -38.70 8.88 7.13
C THR A 72 -39.93 9.32 6.30
N GLY A 73 -40.67 10.33 6.76
CA GLY A 73 -41.95 10.76 6.17
C GLY A 73 -43.18 10.03 6.75
N ASP A 74 -42.98 9.06 7.64
CA ASP A 74 -44.07 8.35 8.32
C ASP A 74 -44.77 9.26 9.35
N THR A 75 -46.08 9.09 9.52
CA THR A 75 -46.85 9.78 10.56
C THR A 75 -47.51 8.78 11.51
N SER A 76 -47.55 9.11 12.80
CA SER A 76 -48.15 8.25 13.82
C SER A 76 -49.00 9.07 14.77
N THR A 77 -50.18 8.55 15.10
CA THR A 77 -51.05 9.13 16.14
C THR A 77 -50.55 8.71 17.52
N VAL A 78 -50.15 9.67 18.34
CA VAL A 78 -49.60 9.43 19.71
C VAL A 78 -50.63 9.65 20.81
N PHE A 79 -51.73 10.34 20.50
CA PHE A 79 -52.86 10.52 21.41
C PHE A 79 -54.15 10.72 20.61
N SER A 80 -55.26 10.11 21.04
CA SER A 80 -56.58 10.32 20.45
C SER A 80 -57.68 10.25 21.51
N ARG A 81 -58.64 11.18 21.45
CA ARG A 81 -59.83 11.25 22.31
C ARG A 81 -61.01 11.79 21.52
N ARG A 82 -62.21 11.27 21.81
CA ARG A 82 -63.47 11.71 21.22
C ARG A 82 -64.57 11.88 22.26
N TRP A 83 -65.46 12.84 22.05
CA TRP A 83 -66.62 13.04 22.92
C TRP A 83 -67.82 13.66 22.22
N ALA A 84 -69.01 13.41 22.77
CA ALA A 84 -70.26 13.96 22.23
C ALA A 84 -70.38 15.46 22.49
N CYS A 85 -70.75 16.18 21.44
CA CYS A 85 -71.17 17.57 21.44
C CYS A 85 -72.69 17.64 21.35
N HIS A 86 -73.31 18.47 22.19
CA HIS A 86 -74.76 18.65 22.22
C HIS A 86 -75.09 20.07 21.71
N PRO A 87 -76.21 20.26 20.97
CA PRO A 87 -76.60 21.56 20.43
C PRO A 87 -76.70 22.66 21.51
N GLY A 88 -76.13 23.84 21.27
CA GLY A 88 -76.24 24.98 22.18
C GLY A 88 -75.01 25.90 22.25
N SER A 89 -74.93 26.74 23.29
CA SER A 89 -73.83 27.70 23.49
C SER A 89 -72.47 27.03 23.69
N SER A 90 -71.40 27.71 23.29
CA SER A 90 -70.03 27.19 23.30
C SER A 90 -69.61 26.65 24.67
N ARG A 91 -69.08 25.42 24.69
CA ARG A 91 -68.61 24.75 25.91
C ARG A 91 -67.10 24.63 25.89
N ILE A 92 -66.48 24.75 27.06
CA ILE A 92 -65.06 24.51 27.25
C ILE A 92 -64.91 23.15 27.93
N ARG A 93 -64.11 22.25 27.34
CA ARG A 93 -63.70 21.01 27.98
C ARG A 93 -62.20 21.01 28.20
N THR A 94 -61.81 20.69 29.43
CA THR A 94 -60.42 20.44 29.77
C THR A 94 -60.12 18.94 29.56
N VAL A 95 -59.13 18.64 28.72
CA VAL A 95 -58.66 17.29 28.43
C VAL A 95 -57.21 17.19 28.90
N VAL A 96 -56.91 16.18 29.72
CA VAL A 96 -55.53 15.87 30.08
C VAL A 96 -54.93 15.04 28.96
N VAL A 97 -53.87 15.57 28.33
CA VAL A 97 -53.13 14.91 27.26
C VAL A 97 -51.87 14.31 27.87
N THR A 98 -51.71 13.00 27.72
CA THR A 98 -50.53 12.25 28.17
C THR A 98 -49.78 11.75 26.95
N LEU A 99 -48.58 12.29 26.72
CA LEU A 99 -47.72 11.87 25.61
C LEU A 99 -46.88 10.64 26.02
N PRO A 100 -46.47 9.78 25.06
CA PRO A 100 -45.63 8.62 25.37
C PRO A 100 -44.26 9.00 25.93
N ASP A 101 -43.71 8.18 26.82
CA ASP A 101 -42.42 8.42 27.48
C ASP A 101 -41.26 8.62 26.50
N TRP A 102 -41.24 7.87 25.39
CA TRP A 102 -40.20 8.00 24.36
C TRP A 102 -40.22 9.34 23.60
N LEU A 103 -41.32 10.10 23.69
CA LEU A 103 -41.48 11.42 23.06
C LEU A 103 -41.13 12.56 24.03
N VAL A 104 -41.26 12.33 25.34
CA VAL A 104 -41.08 13.35 26.39
C VAL A 104 -39.71 13.27 27.06
N TYR A 105 -39.18 12.05 27.23
CA TYR A 105 -37.94 11.81 27.99
C TYR A 105 -36.79 11.30 27.11
N GLN A 106 -35.57 11.50 27.60
CA GLN A 106 -34.38 10.92 26.99
C GLN A 106 -34.33 9.40 27.22
N ALA A 107 -33.66 8.67 26.31
CA ALA A 107 -33.46 7.23 26.46
C ALA A 107 -32.63 6.95 27.73
N ASP A 108 -33.03 5.92 28.46
CA ASP A 108 -32.34 5.41 29.64
C ASP A 108 -32.46 3.89 29.73
N TRP A 109 -32.03 3.31 30.86
CA TRP A 109 -32.03 1.86 31.04
C TRP A 109 -33.44 1.23 31.01
N LYS A 110 -34.52 2.01 31.19
CA LYS A 110 -35.92 1.56 31.13
C LYS A 110 -36.61 2.07 29.85
N ILE A 111 -36.33 3.30 29.45
CA ILE A 111 -36.74 3.90 28.18
C ILE A 111 -35.71 3.54 27.12
N GLN A 112 -35.89 2.38 26.48
CA GLN A 112 -34.92 1.80 25.55
C GLN A 112 -34.53 2.72 24.38
N SER A 113 -35.44 3.59 23.92
CA SER A 113 -35.16 4.52 22.82
C SER A 113 -36.01 5.78 22.91
N SER A 114 -35.41 6.94 22.64
CA SER A 114 -36.10 8.23 22.46
C SER A 114 -35.96 8.62 20.99
N LYS A 115 -37.07 8.65 20.26
CA LYS A 115 -37.05 8.84 18.79
C LYS A 115 -37.01 10.32 18.42
N TRP A 116 -36.30 10.61 17.33
CA TRP A 116 -36.33 11.92 16.68
C TRP A 116 -37.67 12.12 15.98
N VAL A 117 -38.29 13.27 16.20
CA VAL A 117 -39.58 13.63 15.59
C VAL A 117 -39.40 15.00 14.96
N LEU A 118 -39.73 15.11 13.67
CA LEU A 118 -39.56 16.35 12.91
C LEU A 118 -40.58 17.40 13.34
N ASN A 119 -41.87 17.05 13.30
CA ASN A 119 -42.95 17.93 13.68
C ASN A 119 -44.03 17.16 14.43
N GLY A 120 -44.61 17.80 15.44
CA GLY A 120 -45.82 17.36 16.11
C GLY A 120 -46.97 18.32 15.85
N MET A 121 -48.17 17.79 15.61
CA MET A 121 -49.37 18.59 15.41
C MET A 121 -50.51 18.05 16.24
N LEU A 122 -51.28 18.96 16.81
CA LEU A 122 -52.51 18.67 17.51
C LEU A 122 -53.68 19.17 16.66
N ARG A 123 -54.60 18.27 16.34
CA ARG A 123 -55.78 18.58 15.52
C ARG A 123 -57.06 18.29 16.28
N ALA A 124 -58.07 19.14 16.12
CA ALA A 124 -59.41 18.89 16.65
C ALA A 124 -60.47 19.30 15.63
N TRP A 125 -61.53 18.50 15.52
CA TRP A 125 -62.62 18.75 14.58
C TRP A 125 -63.94 18.18 15.08
N VAL A 126 -65.05 18.66 14.52
CA VAL A 126 -66.42 18.17 14.79
C VAL A 126 -66.90 17.34 13.61
N SER A 127 -67.40 16.12 13.84
CA SER A 127 -68.02 15.26 12.83
C SER A 127 -69.48 14.97 13.18
N TRP A 128 -70.40 15.01 12.22
CA TRP A 128 -71.81 14.70 12.44
C TRP A 128 -72.08 13.19 12.53
N ARG A 129 -73.18 12.81 13.20
CA ARG A 129 -73.51 11.40 13.44
C ARG A 129 -74.16 10.82 12.18
N GLY A 130 -73.31 10.27 11.32
CA GLY A 130 -73.66 9.65 10.03
C GLY A 130 -72.44 9.39 9.14
N ASP A 131 -71.30 10.04 9.43
CA ASP A 131 -70.09 10.02 8.60
C ASP A 131 -69.02 9.04 9.10
N GLY A 132 -69.43 7.86 9.56
CA GLY A 132 -68.49 6.92 10.19
C GLY A 132 -69.07 5.55 10.51
N ASP A 133 -69.52 4.84 9.48
CA ASP A 133 -69.41 3.38 9.39
C ASP A 133 -69.14 3.06 7.91
N GLY A 134 -67.87 3.17 7.51
CA GLY A 134 -67.38 2.86 6.18
C GLY A 134 -65.99 2.24 6.29
N ASP A 135 -65.91 0.96 5.93
CA ASP A 135 -64.69 0.17 5.86
C ASP A 135 -63.56 0.88 5.09
N GLY A 136 -62.43 1.11 5.76
CA GLY A 136 -61.11 0.65 5.34
C GLY A 136 -60.44 1.14 4.05
N ASN A 137 -61.08 1.83 3.10
CA ASN A 137 -60.40 2.25 1.87
C ASN A 137 -61.01 3.52 1.25
N GLY A 138 -60.43 4.67 1.56
CA GLY A 138 -60.70 5.95 0.91
C GLY A 138 -59.87 7.07 1.54
N ASP A 139 -58.91 7.62 0.79
CA ASP A 139 -57.93 8.66 1.17
C ASP A 139 -58.54 10.05 1.49
N GLY A 140 -59.79 10.11 1.98
CA GLY A 140 -60.42 11.32 2.47
C GLY A 140 -60.29 11.42 3.97
N ASP A 141 -59.24 12.08 4.47
CA ASP A 141 -59.03 12.29 5.91
C ASP A 141 -60.19 13.14 6.46
N GLY A 142 -61.09 12.55 7.26
CA GLY A 142 -62.35 13.15 7.76
C GLY A 142 -62.18 14.43 8.60
N TYR A 143 -60.94 14.85 8.81
CA TYR A 143 -60.53 16.15 9.34
C TYR A 143 -60.72 17.29 8.33
N THR A 144 -60.39 17.06 7.05
CA THR A 144 -60.41 18.09 5.99
C THR A 144 -61.82 18.40 5.47
N SER A 145 -62.73 17.43 5.57
CA SER A 145 -64.15 17.55 5.22
C SER A 145 -65.02 18.05 6.39
N ALA A 146 -64.43 18.29 7.57
CA ALA A 146 -65.18 18.63 8.77
C ALA A 146 -65.70 20.08 8.76
N PRO A 147 -66.95 20.32 9.21
CA PRO A 147 -67.57 21.66 9.24
C PRO A 147 -66.84 22.66 10.15
N ALA A 148 -66.13 22.18 11.17
CA ALA A 148 -65.24 22.99 11.99
C ALA A 148 -64.00 22.20 12.40
N HIS A 149 -62.82 22.73 12.11
CA HIS A 149 -61.54 22.11 12.45
C HIS A 149 -60.50 23.15 12.89
N THR A 150 -59.52 22.72 13.68
CA THR A 150 -58.42 23.56 14.18
C THR A 150 -57.14 22.75 14.37
N ILE A 151 -55.99 23.37 14.12
CA ILE A 151 -54.65 22.80 14.30
C ILE A 151 -53.82 23.70 15.22
N ALA A 152 -52.99 23.07 16.05
CA ALA A 152 -51.91 23.70 16.79
C ALA A 152 -50.62 22.89 16.63
N LEU A 153 -49.48 23.57 16.48
CA LEU A 153 -48.17 22.92 16.46
C LEU A 153 -47.74 22.55 17.88
N LEU A 154 -47.22 21.34 18.05
CA LEU A 154 -46.57 20.91 19.29
C LEU A 154 -45.10 21.33 19.23
N SER A 155 -44.65 22.08 20.23
CA SER A 155 -43.22 22.31 20.45
C SER A 155 -42.61 21.00 20.96
N LEU A 156 -41.79 20.34 20.14
CA LEU A 156 -41.12 19.10 20.51
C LEU A 156 -39.62 19.34 20.67
N LYS A 157 -39.08 19.00 21.84
CA LYS A 157 -37.64 18.97 22.09
C LYS A 157 -36.94 17.80 21.40
N GLU A 158 -35.71 18.04 20.99
CA GLU A 158 -34.82 17.01 20.47
C GLU A 158 -34.51 15.97 21.57
N PRO A 159 -34.40 14.66 21.25
CA PRO A 159 -34.17 13.59 22.22
C PRO A 159 -33.09 13.85 23.28
N PHE A 160 -31.99 14.53 22.92
CA PHE A 160 -30.88 14.84 23.83
C PHE A 160 -31.13 16.07 24.73
N SER A 161 -32.10 16.91 24.35
CA SER A 161 -32.52 18.08 25.12
C SER A 161 -33.71 17.78 26.05
N ARG A 162 -34.24 16.55 26.00
CA ARG A 162 -35.33 16.07 26.85
C ARG A 162 -34.82 15.72 28.25
N PRO A 163 -35.62 15.92 29.31
CA PRO A 163 -35.24 15.51 30.65
C PRO A 163 -35.17 13.98 30.78
N PHE A 164 -34.42 13.49 31.77
CA PHE A 164 -34.47 12.08 32.19
C PHE A 164 -35.73 11.82 33.02
N LYS A 165 -36.35 10.65 32.86
CA LYS A 165 -37.47 10.24 33.71
C LYS A 165 -36.95 9.74 35.06
N GLN A 166 -37.55 10.20 36.15
CA GLN A 166 -37.24 9.67 37.48
C GLN A 166 -37.99 8.36 37.68
N HIS A 167 -37.28 7.23 37.58
CA HIS A 167 -37.83 5.91 37.86
C HIS A 167 -37.83 5.65 39.38
N GLN A 168 -38.92 5.10 39.93
CA GLN A 168 -39.02 4.75 41.36
C GLN A 168 -38.33 3.40 41.71
N GLU A 169 -37.25 3.04 41.02
CA GLU A 169 -36.51 1.78 41.19
C GLU A 169 -35.01 2.05 41.33
N CYS A 170 -34.32 1.31 42.22
CA CYS A 170 -32.88 1.46 42.46
C CYS A 170 -32.06 0.50 41.58
N LEU A 171 -30.99 1.01 40.96
CA LEU A 171 -30.06 0.22 40.14
C LEU A 171 -29.08 -0.60 41.00
N SER A 172 -28.62 -1.74 40.49
CA SER A 172 -27.45 -2.44 41.02
C SER A 172 -26.15 -1.70 40.66
N TRP A 173 -25.13 -1.75 41.52
CA TRP A 173 -23.87 -1.01 41.34
C TRP A 173 -23.19 -1.20 39.98
N GLY A 174 -23.19 -2.43 39.42
CA GLY A 174 -22.60 -2.69 38.10
C GLY A 174 -23.34 -2.00 36.95
N MET A 175 -24.67 -1.93 37.02
CA MET A 175 -25.49 -1.18 36.06
C MET A 175 -25.35 0.33 36.24
N GLU A 176 -25.15 0.80 37.48
CA GLU A 176 -24.89 2.21 37.77
C GLU A 176 -23.56 2.68 37.18
N MET A 177 -22.47 1.92 37.32
CA MET A 177 -21.19 2.22 36.67
C MET A 177 -21.29 2.23 35.13
N LEU A 178 -21.95 1.23 34.55
CA LEU A 178 -22.20 1.19 33.11
C LEU A 178 -23.00 2.42 32.67
N TRP A 179 -24.08 2.75 33.36
CA TRP A 179 -24.88 3.92 33.04
C TRP A 179 -24.08 5.23 33.17
N ASP A 180 -23.32 5.43 34.25
CA ASP A 180 -22.52 6.64 34.46
C ASP A 180 -21.42 6.82 33.41
N THR A 181 -20.80 5.73 32.94
CA THR A 181 -19.79 5.79 31.86
C THR A 181 -20.38 6.16 30.49
N HIS A 182 -21.69 5.98 30.29
CA HIS A 182 -22.38 6.21 29.02
C HIS A 182 -23.29 7.46 29.03
N LYS A 183 -23.79 7.90 30.20
CA LYS A 183 -24.74 9.01 30.39
C LYS A 183 -24.32 10.34 29.75
N HIS A 184 -23.00 10.54 29.55
CA HIS A 184 -22.42 11.77 28.99
C HIS A 184 -21.65 11.54 27.69
N LYS A 185 -21.67 10.33 27.12
CA LYS A 185 -21.04 10.06 25.82
C LYS A 185 -22.06 10.36 24.72
N ILE A 186 -21.89 11.48 24.02
CA ILE A 186 -22.58 11.71 22.75
C ILE A 186 -21.97 10.73 21.74
N PRO A 187 -22.72 9.75 21.21
CA PRO A 187 -22.22 8.88 20.17
C PRO A 187 -21.87 9.72 18.94
N GLN A 188 -20.59 9.81 18.59
CA GLN A 188 -20.17 10.44 17.33
C GLN A 188 -20.59 9.53 16.19
N CYS A 189 -21.42 10.04 15.28
CA CYS A 189 -21.85 9.26 14.13
C CYS A 189 -20.66 8.96 13.22
N PRO A 190 -20.52 7.73 12.72
CA PRO A 190 -19.58 7.46 11.65
C PRO A 190 -19.99 8.35 10.45
N GLN A 191 -19.09 9.24 10.04
CA GLN A 191 -19.32 10.07 8.87
C GLN A 191 -19.17 9.18 7.63
N GLU A 192 -20.28 8.71 7.07
CA GLU A 192 -20.26 8.04 5.78
C GLU A 192 -20.12 9.09 4.69
N HIS A 193 -19.03 9.01 3.93
CA HIS A 193 -18.77 9.93 2.85
C HIS A 193 -19.47 9.45 1.58
N GLU A 194 -20.39 10.26 1.05
CA GLU A 194 -20.99 10.08 -0.29
C GLU A 194 -19.95 10.27 -1.43
N VAL A 195 -18.73 10.67 -1.07
CA VAL A 195 -17.61 10.88 -1.99
C VAL A 195 -16.63 9.71 -1.83
N ALA A 196 -16.53 8.88 -2.86
CA ALA A 196 -15.58 7.78 -2.93
C ALA A 196 -14.29 8.23 -3.63
N VAL A 197 -13.17 8.19 -2.92
CA VAL A 197 -11.85 8.48 -3.50
C VAL A 197 -11.31 7.18 -4.12
N LEU A 198 -11.37 7.07 -5.45
CA LEU A 198 -10.88 5.90 -6.17
C LEU A 198 -9.34 5.92 -6.31
N LEU A 199 -8.75 7.12 -6.38
CA LEU A 199 -7.31 7.30 -6.35
C LEU A 199 -6.99 8.63 -5.65
N SER A 200 -6.17 8.59 -4.61
CA SER A 200 -5.82 9.78 -3.82
C SER A 200 -4.51 10.45 -4.28
N THR A 201 -3.64 9.72 -4.99
CA THR A 201 -2.27 10.14 -5.32
C THR A 201 -1.95 9.97 -6.81
N LEU A 202 -0.75 10.36 -7.23
CA LEU A 202 -0.29 10.11 -8.59
C LEU A 202 -0.05 8.61 -8.84
N TYR A 203 -0.49 8.13 -10.01
CA TYR A 203 -0.19 6.79 -10.52
C TYR A 203 0.51 6.89 -11.88
N GLY A 204 1.72 6.33 -11.97
CA GLY A 204 2.50 6.27 -13.21
C GLY A 204 2.13 5.05 -14.06
N SER A 205 1.22 5.23 -15.02
CA SER A 205 0.78 4.17 -15.91
C SER A 205 1.74 3.97 -17.08
N THR A 206 2.18 2.72 -17.29
CA THR A 206 3.14 2.34 -18.35
C THR A 206 2.48 1.92 -19.66
N GLY A 207 1.15 1.82 -19.68
CA GLY A 207 0.34 1.48 -20.85
C GLY A 207 0.09 -0.01 -21.07
N GLU A 208 0.15 -0.80 -20.00
CA GLU A 208 -0.04 -2.25 -20.05
C GLU A 208 -1.48 -2.69 -19.71
N ARG A 209 -1.73 -4.01 -19.72
CA ARG A 209 -3.05 -4.66 -19.50
C ARG A 209 -3.38 -4.89 -18.02
N PHE A 210 -3.04 -3.93 -17.17
CA PHE A 210 -3.37 -3.94 -15.75
C PHE A 210 -3.44 -2.50 -15.25
N GLY A 211 -4.13 -2.34 -14.13
CA GLY A 211 -4.51 -1.06 -13.57
C GLY A 211 -4.93 -1.21 -12.13
N ILE A 212 -5.47 -0.14 -11.56
CA ILE A 212 -5.92 -0.12 -10.17
C ILE A 212 -7.37 -0.60 -10.17
N ILE A 213 -7.66 -1.61 -9.35
CA ILE A 213 -9.02 -2.13 -9.18
C ILE A 213 -9.59 -1.58 -7.88
N ARG A 214 -10.79 -0.99 -7.94
CA ARG A 214 -11.50 -0.43 -6.79
C ARG A 214 -12.92 -0.97 -6.70
N THR A 215 -13.32 -1.35 -5.50
CA THR A 215 -14.69 -1.74 -5.17
C THR A 215 -15.30 -0.67 -4.29
N VAL A 216 -16.52 -0.24 -4.59
CA VAL A 216 -17.28 0.67 -3.73
C VAL A 216 -18.24 -0.18 -2.89
N GLN A 217 -18.26 0.05 -1.58
CA GLN A 217 -19.14 -0.69 -0.68
C GLN A 217 -20.54 -0.05 -0.63
N PRO A 218 -21.60 -0.83 -0.36
CA PRO A 218 -22.91 -0.30 0.00
C PRO A 218 -22.81 0.67 1.19
N PHE A 219 -23.76 1.60 1.29
CA PHE A 219 -23.83 2.46 2.47
C PHE A 219 -24.25 1.64 3.69
N SER A 220 -23.61 1.84 4.85
CA SER A 220 -24.09 1.21 6.09
C SER A 220 -25.35 1.93 6.60
N ASN A 221 -25.59 3.16 6.15
CA ASN A 221 -26.82 3.89 6.40
C ASN A 221 -27.95 3.44 5.45
N ASP A 222 -29.00 2.83 6.02
CA ASP A 222 -30.17 2.32 5.27
C ASP A 222 -30.86 3.38 4.41
N ALA A 223 -30.89 4.65 4.83
CA ALA A 223 -31.55 5.72 4.07
C ALA A 223 -30.72 6.11 2.84
N LEU A 224 -29.41 6.27 2.99
CA LEU A 224 -28.50 6.51 1.86
C LEU A 224 -28.49 5.33 0.89
N GLU A 225 -28.53 4.10 1.42
CA GLU A 225 -28.61 2.89 0.61
C GLU A 225 -29.94 2.81 -0.15
N THR A 226 -31.06 3.17 0.48
CA THR A 226 -32.37 3.24 -0.19
C THR A 226 -32.37 4.29 -1.31
N VAL A 227 -31.74 5.44 -1.09
CA VAL A 227 -31.59 6.48 -2.12
C VAL A 227 -30.73 5.97 -3.28
N ARG A 228 -29.62 5.28 -2.97
CA ARG A 228 -28.75 4.64 -3.98
C ARG A 228 -29.50 3.62 -4.81
N LEU A 229 -30.20 2.68 -4.18
CA LEU A 229 -30.98 1.64 -4.88
C LEU A 229 -32.03 2.25 -5.83
N LYS A 230 -32.68 3.35 -5.43
CA LYS A 230 -33.61 4.09 -6.31
C LYS A 230 -32.89 4.81 -7.46
N ALA A 231 -31.67 5.29 -7.24
CA ALA A 231 -30.86 5.97 -8.23
C ALA A 231 -30.23 5.04 -9.28
N ILE A 232 -30.21 3.71 -9.07
CA ILE A 232 -29.60 2.76 -10.02
C ILE A 232 -30.20 2.89 -11.45
N ALA A 233 -31.52 3.05 -11.55
CA ALA A 233 -32.22 3.19 -12.83
C ALA A 233 -32.26 4.64 -13.36
N TYR A 234 -31.95 5.62 -12.51
CA TYR A 234 -31.85 7.03 -12.88
C TYR A 234 -30.71 7.69 -12.08
N PRO A 235 -29.46 7.43 -12.48
CA PRO A 235 -28.30 7.86 -11.72
C PRO A 235 -28.02 9.35 -11.89
N TRP A 236 -27.62 9.99 -10.80
CA TRP A 236 -27.24 11.39 -10.73
C TRP A 236 -25.92 11.53 -9.98
N CYS A 237 -24.80 11.40 -10.70
CA CYS A 237 -23.47 11.28 -10.10
C CYS A 237 -22.40 11.99 -10.93
N ALA A 238 -21.18 12.09 -10.40
CA ALA A 238 -20.07 12.70 -11.12
C ALA A 238 -18.73 12.01 -10.87
N PHE A 239 -17.87 12.02 -11.88
CA PHE A 239 -16.49 11.54 -11.81
C PHE A 239 -15.54 12.68 -12.13
N SER A 240 -14.55 12.88 -11.26
CA SER A 240 -13.47 13.86 -11.38
C SER A 240 -12.16 13.11 -11.58
N ILE A 241 -11.48 13.32 -12.70
CA ILE A 241 -10.32 12.51 -13.14
C ILE A 241 -9.20 13.44 -13.61
N TRP A 242 -8.03 13.36 -12.96
CA TRP A 242 -6.81 14.01 -13.45
C TRP A 242 -5.99 13.07 -14.34
N ILE A 243 -5.56 13.56 -15.50
CA ILE A 243 -4.82 12.75 -16.48
C ILE A 243 -3.71 13.57 -17.16
N PHE A 244 -2.60 12.90 -17.45
CA PHE A 244 -1.47 13.43 -18.23
C PHE A 244 -1.01 12.40 -19.24
N LEU A 245 -0.98 12.74 -20.52
CA LEU A 245 -0.56 11.84 -21.60
C LEU A 245 0.89 12.11 -22.02
N ILE A 246 1.76 11.10 -21.98
CA ILE A 246 3.14 11.20 -22.50
C ILE A 246 3.17 10.81 -23.98
N HIS A 247 2.41 9.77 -24.35
CA HIS A 247 2.35 9.25 -25.71
C HIS A 247 0.90 9.01 -26.13
N PRO A 248 0.59 9.12 -27.44
CA PRO A 248 -0.73 8.78 -27.95
C PRO A 248 -1.04 7.30 -27.71
N CYS A 249 -2.34 6.98 -27.60
CA CYS A 249 -2.80 5.61 -27.49
C CYS A 249 -2.38 4.82 -28.75
N ARG A 250 -1.64 3.71 -28.56
CA ARG A 250 -1.17 2.86 -29.67
C ARG A 250 -2.21 1.84 -30.13
N GLN A 251 -3.26 1.65 -29.36
CA GLN A 251 -4.37 0.73 -29.62
C GLN A 251 -5.59 1.51 -30.12
N PRO A 252 -6.61 0.85 -30.71
CA PRO A 252 -7.84 1.55 -31.09
C PRO A 252 -8.52 2.21 -29.90
N LEU A 253 -8.46 1.57 -28.72
CA LEU A 253 -8.97 2.06 -27.45
C LEU A 253 -7.96 1.76 -26.34
N CYS A 254 -7.67 2.76 -25.51
CA CYS A 254 -6.93 2.61 -24.26
C CYS A 254 -7.87 2.90 -23.08
N GLY A 255 -7.83 2.07 -22.03
CA GLY A 255 -8.62 2.27 -20.83
C GLY A 255 -8.21 3.51 -20.06
N VAL A 256 -9.19 4.34 -19.67
CA VAL A 256 -9.00 5.47 -18.75
C VAL A 256 -9.63 5.13 -17.40
N LEU A 257 -10.95 4.92 -17.39
CA LEU A 257 -11.74 4.47 -16.24
C LEU A 257 -12.89 3.63 -16.77
N HIS A 258 -13.08 2.41 -16.27
CA HIS A 258 -14.19 1.58 -16.70
C HIS A 258 -14.75 0.73 -15.56
N HIS A 259 -16.06 0.53 -15.57
CA HIS A 259 -16.77 -0.31 -14.62
C HIS A 259 -16.94 -1.73 -15.18
N ILE A 260 -16.68 -2.76 -14.36
CA ILE A 260 -16.88 -4.16 -14.70
C ILE A 260 -17.85 -4.77 -13.69
N ASP A 261 -18.96 -5.31 -14.17
CA ASP A 261 -19.99 -5.93 -13.31
C ASP A 261 -19.56 -7.31 -12.77
N SER A 262 -20.38 -7.91 -11.89
CA SER A 262 -20.13 -9.27 -11.37
C SER A 262 -20.14 -10.37 -12.44
N GLN A 263 -20.69 -10.11 -13.62
CA GLN A 263 -20.70 -11.03 -14.77
C GLN A 263 -19.47 -10.84 -15.69
N LYS A 264 -18.54 -9.94 -15.33
CA LYS A 264 -17.34 -9.57 -16.09
C LYS A 264 -17.63 -8.82 -17.40
N ASN A 265 -18.79 -8.17 -17.53
CA ASN A 265 -19.10 -7.30 -18.66
C ASN A 265 -18.71 -5.85 -18.36
N TYR A 266 -18.42 -5.09 -19.41
CA TYR A 266 -18.26 -3.63 -19.29
C TYR A 266 -19.60 -3.00 -18.93
N ALA A 267 -19.67 -2.32 -17.79
CA ALA A 267 -20.85 -1.64 -17.29
C ALA A 267 -20.69 -0.11 -17.39
N SER A 268 -21.72 0.63 -16.97
CA SER A 268 -21.70 2.09 -16.92
C SER A 268 -20.90 2.60 -15.72
N PRO A 269 -20.02 3.62 -15.87
CA PRO A 269 -19.52 4.18 -17.11
C PRO A 269 -18.25 3.49 -17.61
N SER A 270 -18.07 3.50 -18.93
CA SER A 270 -16.85 3.02 -19.58
C SER A 270 -16.21 4.14 -20.41
N LEU A 271 -15.07 4.65 -19.95
CA LEU A 271 -14.31 5.75 -20.54
C LEU A 271 -12.98 5.24 -21.13
N PHE A 272 -12.83 5.43 -22.44
CA PHE A 272 -11.65 5.04 -23.20
C PHE A 272 -11.06 6.22 -23.97
N LEU A 273 -9.77 6.15 -24.29
CA LEU A 273 -9.07 7.09 -25.15
C LEU A 273 -8.76 6.43 -26.49
N ARG A 274 -9.16 7.07 -27.60
CA ARG A 274 -8.79 6.60 -28.95
C ARG A 274 -7.37 6.98 -29.32
N ASN A 275 -6.82 6.31 -30.32
CA ASN A 275 -5.57 6.70 -30.98
C ASN A 275 -5.59 8.14 -31.56
N SER A 276 -6.77 8.67 -31.91
CA SER A 276 -6.98 10.05 -32.38
C SER A 276 -6.89 11.09 -31.26
N GLY A 277 -6.89 10.68 -29.99
CA GLY A 277 -6.90 11.54 -28.81
C GLY A 277 -8.30 11.91 -28.30
N GLU A 278 -9.37 11.49 -28.99
CA GLU A 278 -10.76 11.70 -28.55
C GLU A 278 -11.14 10.69 -27.46
N LEU A 279 -11.98 11.12 -26.52
CA LEU A 279 -12.57 10.26 -25.50
C LEU A 279 -13.78 9.52 -26.10
N HIS A 280 -13.81 8.21 -25.90
CA HIS A 280 -14.93 7.34 -26.22
C HIS A 280 -15.63 6.98 -24.91
N ILE A 281 -16.88 7.44 -24.78
CA ILE A 281 -17.70 7.22 -23.59
C ILE A 281 -18.80 6.26 -23.97
N GLN A 282 -18.85 5.11 -23.29
CA GLN A 282 -19.86 4.08 -23.44
C GLN A 282 -20.66 3.92 -22.14
N LEU A 283 -21.99 3.91 -22.28
CA LEU A 283 -22.95 3.67 -21.21
C LEU A 283 -23.93 2.55 -21.62
N HIS A 284 -24.45 1.86 -20.62
CA HIS A 284 -25.46 0.82 -20.75
C HIS A 284 -26.81 1.31 -20.24
N GLY A 285 -27.86 1.13 -21.05
CA GLY A 285 -29.25 1.40 -20.71
C GLY A 285 -29.94 0.21 -20.02
N GLU A 286 -31.21 0.00 -20.35
CA GLU A 286 -31.93 -1.25 -20.05
C GLU A 286 -31.22 -2.48 -20.64
N PRO A 287 -31.43 -3.69 -20.10
CA PRO A 287 -30.64 -4.88 -20.44
C PRO A 287 -30.60 -5.14 -21.95
N GLY A 288 -29.42 -4.98 -22.55
CA GLY A 288 -29.13 -5.30 -23.95
C GLY A 288 -28.78 -4.11 -24.85
N GLU A 289 -29.01 -2.86 -24.43
CA GLU A 289 -28.70 -1.67 -25.24
C GLU A 289 -27.50 -0.89 -24.67
N SER A 290 -26.38 -0.95 -25.39
CA SER A 290 -25.20 -0.12 -25.13
C SER A 290 -25.13 1.02 -26.13
N SER A 291 -24.88 2.23 -25.65
CA SER A 291 -24.73 3.41 -26.51
C SER A 291 -23.43 4.14 -26.18
N ALA A 292 -22.81 4.73 -27.20
CA ALA A 292 -21.53 5.39 -27.04
C ALA A 292 -21.42 6.63 -27.93
N PHE A 293 -20.65 7.62 -27.47
CA PHE A 293 -20.34 8.82 -28.23
C PHE A 293 -18.87 9.21 -28.09
N LEU A 294 -18.42 10.07 -29.00
CA LEU A 294 -17.07 10.63 -28.99
C LEU A 294 -17.09 12.08 -28.48
N SER A 295 -16.10 12.44 -27.69
CA SER A 295 -15.91 13.84 -27.28
C SER A 295 -15.62 14.74 -28.48
N GLN A 296 -16.12 15.97 -28.43
CA GLN A 296 -15.85 17.01 -29.45
C GLN A 296 -14.43 17.61 -29.34
N PHE A 297 -13.63 17.17 -28.37
CA PHE A 297 -12.28 17.63 -28.11
C PHE A 297 -11.31 16.45 -27.98
N LYS A 298 -10.02 16.75 -28.05
CA LYS A 298 -8.91 15.78 -27.92
C LYS A 298 -8.10 16.08 -26.68
N VAL A 299 -7.66 15.05 -25.97
CA VAL A 299 -6.76 15.19 -24.83
C VAL A 299 -5.34 15.52 -25.34
N PRO A 300 -4.73 16.64 -24.96
CA PRO A 300 -3.40 17.03 -25.41
C PRO A 300 -2.30 16.15 -24.81
N LEU A 301 -1.15 16.11 -25.49
CA LEU A 301 0.06 15.45 -24.99
C LEU A 301 0.89 16.45 -24.17
N GLY A 302 1.53 15.97 -23.11
CA GLY A 302 2.49 16.76 -22.32
C GLY A 302 1.87 17.79 -21.39
N GLN A 303 0.57 17.73 -21.13
CA GLN A 303 -0.16 18.67 -20.27
C GLN A 303 -1.06 17.93 -19.28
N TRP A 304 -1.28 18.53 -18.12
CA TRP A 304 -2.23 18.05 -17.13
C TRP A 304 -3.64 18.53 -17.48
N CYS A 305 -4.58 17.59 -17.57
CA CYS A 305 -5.98 17.87 -17.82
C CYS A 305 -6.86 17.24 -16.74
N HIS A 306 -7.86 18.00 -16.30
CA HIS A 306 -8.89 17.59 -15.37
C HIS A 306 -10.18 17.34 -16.15
N LEU A 307 -10.67 16.11 -16.09
CA LEU A 307 -11.88 15.62 -16.74
C LEU A 307 -12.98 15.50 -15.69
N ASN A 308 -14.07 16.24 -15.86
CA ASN A 308 -15.28 16.05 -15.06
C ASN A 308 -16.38 15.47 -15.94
N MET A 309 -16.86 14.29 -15.56
CA MET A 309 -17.98 13.61 -16.20
C MET A 309 -19.18 13.64 -15.25
N GLU A 310 -20.19 14.41 -15.60
CA GLU A 310 -21.47 14.50 -14.89
C GLU A 310 -22.49 13.62 -15.60
N LEU A 311 -23.18 12.81 -14.82
CA LEU A 311 -24.18 11.83 -15.24
C LEU A 311 -25.51 12.24 -14.62
N GLU A 312 -26.53 12.49 -15.44
CA GLU A 312 -27.87 12.87 -15.00
C GLU A 312 -28.93 12.12 -15.84
N GLY A 313 -29.25 10.90 -15.41
CA GLY A 313 -30.31 10.07 -15.98
C GLY A 313 -30.03 9.59 -17.41
N TRP A 314 -30.26 10.45 -18.39
CA TRP A 314 -30.01 10.22 -19.82
C TRP A 314 -29.03 11.24 -20.42
N VAL A 315 -28.60 12.24 -19.64
CA VAL A 315 -27.64 13.26 -20.07
C VAL A 315 -26.26 12.93 -19.53
N VAL A 316 -25.26 12.99 -20.41
CA VAL A 316 -23.85 12.99 -20.02
C VAL A 316 -23.23 14.30 -20.42
N ARG A 317 -22.57 14.94 -19.47
CA ARG A 317 -21.73 16.12 -19.72
C ARG A 317 -20.31 15.79 -19.33
N ILE A 318 -19.40 15.89 -20.29
CA ILE A 318 -17.96 15.77 -20.04
C ILE A 318 -17.29 17.11 -20.30
N THR A 319 -16.59 17.62 -19.29
CA THR A 319 -15.81 18.84 -19.37
C THR A 319 -14.33 18.50 -19.16
N MET A 320 -13.47 19.13 -19.95
CA MET A 320 -12.02 19.02 -19.83
C MET A 320 -11.45 20.41 -19.60
N THR A 321 -10.65 20.54 -18.55
CA THR A 321 -9.89 21.75 -18.26
C THR A 321 -8.42 21.39 -18.20
N CYS A 322 -7.59 22.01 -19.05
CA CYS A 322 -6.15 21.73 -19.08
C CYS A 322 -5.37 22.92 -18.50
N ALA A 323 -4.31 22.62 -17.75
CA ALA A 323 -3.43 23.61 -17.15
C ALA A 323 -2.25 23.90 -18.11
N ASP A 324 -2.29 25.03 -18.81
CA ASP A 324 -1.20 25.51 -19.67
C ASP A 324 -0.72 26.89 -19.17
N GLY A 325 0.02 26.88 -18.06
CA GLY A 325 0.45 28.12 -17.39
C GLY A 325 -0.72 28.95 -16.85
N GLU A 326 -0.83 30.22 -17.27
CA GLU A 326 -1.87 31.15 -16.80
C GLU A 326 -3.19 31.04 -17.57
N HIS A 327 -3.23 30.38 -18.73
CA HIS A 327 -4.42 30.34 -19.60
C HIS A 327 -5.17 29.03 -19.41
N ARG A 328 -6.45 29.14 -19.07
CA ARG A 328 -7.35 28.00 -18.83
C ARG A 328 -8.16 27.73 -20.10
N VAL A 329 -7.92 26.60 -20.75
CA VAL A 329 -8.75 26.16 -21.87
C VAL A 329 -9.78 25.17 -21.33
N VAL A 330 -11.06 25.53 -21.47
CA VAL A 330 -12.20 24.71 -21.07
C VAL A 330 -12.88 24.18 -22.32
N HIS A 331 -12.95 22.87 -22.47
CA HIS A 331 -13.73 22.19 -23.50
C HIS A 331 -14.89 21.44 -22.84
N SER A 332 -16.07 21.46 -23.46
CA SER A 332 -17.25 20.76 -22.96
C SER A 332 -17.91 20.01 -24.10
N SER A 333 -18.42 18.81 -23.81
CA SER A 333 -19.22 18.00 -24.71
C SER A 333 -20.40 17.43 -23.93
N GLN A 334 -21.60 17.60 -24.47
CA GLN A 334 -22.82 17.06 -23.88
C GLN A 334 -23.49 16.13 -24.88
N HIS A 335 -23.98 15.00 -24.38
CA HIS A 335 -24.74 14.04 -25.15
C HIS A 335 -26.00 13.63 -24.40
N VAL A 336 -27.09 13.41 -25.14
CA VAL A 336 -28.39 13.00 -24.60
C VAL A 336 -28.71 11.65 -25.24
N PHE A 337 -28.85 10.64 -24.40
CA PHE A 337 -29.21 9.29 -24.81
C PHE A 337 -30.74 9.13 -24.90
N GLY A 338 -31.20 8.18 -25.70
CA GLY A 338 -32.63 7.89 -25.86
C GLY A 338 -33.25 7.17 -24.66
N VAL A 339 -32.42 6.56 -23.80
CA VAL A 339 -32.82 5.77 -22.63
C VAL A 339 -31.96 6.19 -21.44
N ALA A 340 -32.53 6.13 -20.23
CA ALA A 340 -31.77 6.34 -19.01
C ALA A 340 -30.74 5.22 -18.82
N PHE A 341 -29.52 5.56 -18.40
CA PHE A 341 -28.47 4.56 -18.19
C PHE A 341 -28.57 3.92 -16.81
N HIS A 342 -28.25 2.63 -16.76
CA HIS A 342 -28.21 1.83 -15.55
C HIS A 342 -26.81 1.92 -14.91
N LEU A 343 -26.73 2.22 -13.62
CA LEU A 343 -25.47 2.28 -12.86
C LEU A 343 -25.69 1.75 -11.44
N ASP A 344 -25.28 0.50 -11.21
CA ASP A 344 -25.07 -0.04 -9.87
C ASP A 344 -23.58 0.04 -9.53
N ASP A 345 -23.20 0.97 -8.66
CA ASP A 345 -21.79 1.21 -8.29
C ASP A 345 -21.23 0.16 -7.32
N THR A 346 -22.09 -0.70 -6.77
CA THR A 346 -21.71 -1.77 -5.84
C THR A 346 -21.56 -3.13 -6.51
N ASP A 347 -22.03 -3.28 -7.75
CA ASP A 347 -21.91 -4.52 -8.51
C ASP A 347 -20.57 -4.60 -9.25
N GLY A 348 -19.69 -5.49 -8.81
CA GLY A 348 -18.39 -5.68 -9.43
C GLY A 348 -17.33 -4.68 -8.96
N TYR A 349 -16.60 -4.05 -9.90
CA TYR A 349 -15.47 -3.16 -9.59
C TYR A 349 -15.14 -2.16 -10.70
N PHE A 350 -14.56 -1.03 -10.30
CA PHE A 350 -13.99 -0.02 -11.19
C PHE A 350 -12.51 -0.32 -11.47
N VAL A 351 -12.08 -0.05 -12.70
CA VAL A 351 -10.69 -0.19 -13.15
C VAL A 351 -10.17 1.16 -13.64
N ILE A 352 -9.08 1.64 -13.04
CA ILE A 352 -8.34 2.81 -13.50
C ILE A 352 -7.17 2.35 -14.36
N GLY A 353 -7.16 2.76 -15.63
CA GLY A 353 -6.14 2.35 -16.60
C GLY A 353 -6.48 1.07 -17.36
N GLY A 354 -5.55 0.12 -17.36
CA GLY A 354 -5.64 -1.10 -18.17
C GLY A 354 -6.41 -2.20 -17.46
N GLY A 355 -7.24 -2.92 -18.22
CA GLY A 355 -7.95 -4.12 -17.75
C GLY A 355 -7.38 -5.39 -18.39
N GLU A 356 -8.09 -6.50 -18.21
CA GLU A 356 -7.72 -7.80 -18.82
C GLU A 356 -7.66 -7.73 -20.35
N PHE A 357 -8.63 -7.04 -20.96
CA PHE A 357 -8.80 -6.97 -22.41
C PHE A 357 -8.29 -5.66 -23.03
N THR A 358 -8.09 -4.61 -22.22
CA THR A 358 -7.75 -3.26 -22.69
C THR A 358 -6.42 -2.77 -22.11
N LYS A 359 -5.58 -2.17 -22.95
CA LYS A 359 -4.34 -1.54 -22.50
C LYS A 359 -4.62 -0.17 -21.88
N SER A 360 -3.85 0.21 -20.88
CA SER A 360 -3.88 1.55 -20.29
C SER A 360 -3.26 2.60 -21.22
N ILE A 361 -3.43 3.88 -20.88
CA ILE A 361 -2.65 4.98 -21.47
C ILE A 361 -1.20 4.95 -20.96
N LYS A 362 -0.29 5.58 -21.71
CA LYS A 362 1.08 5.86 -21.26
C LYS A 362 1.15 7.27 -20.70
N GLY A 363 1.27 7.39 -19.38
CA GLY A 363 1.14 8.68 -18.73
C GLY A 363 1.00 8.61 -17.23
N TYR A 364 0.35 9.63 -16.67
CA TYR A 364 0.10 9.72 -15.24
C TYR A 364 -1.39 9.96 -15.00
N TYR A 365 -1.90 9.30 -13.97
CA TYR A 365 -3.19 9.62 -13.38
C TYR A 365 -2.94 10.43 -12.12
N GLY A 366 -3.74 11.46 -11.90
CA GLY A 366 -3.82 12.15 -10.62
C GLY A 366 -4.99 11.65 -9.79
N PRO A 367 -5.45 12.43 -8.80
CA PRO A 367 -6.58 12.05 -7.98
C PRO A 367 -7.82 11.76 -8.83
N ILE A 368 -8.54 10.69 -8.47
CA ILE A 368 -9.80 10.28 -9.08
C ILE A 368 -10.84 10.16 -7.98
N VAL A 369 -11.92 10.93 -8.13
CA VAL A 369 -12.99 11.04 -7.16
C VAL A 369 -14.32 10.73 -7.82
N TYR A 370 -15.12 9.90 -7.16
CA TYR A 370 -16.47 9.55 -7.55
C TYR A 370 -17.46 10.12 -6.53
N TYR A 371 -18.33 11.00 -7.00
CA TYR A 371 -19.39 11.64 -6.21
C TYR A 371 -20.68 10.82 -6.39
N ARG A 372 -21.09 10.09 -5.35
CA ARG A 372 -22.28 9.24 -5.35
C ARG A 372 -23.50 10.11 -5.11
N ASN A 373 -24.54 9.97 -5.93
CA ASN A 373 -25.80 10.68 -5.75
C ASN A 373 -25.58 12.18 -5.47
N LYS A 374 -24.68 12.82 -6.22
CA LYS A 374 -24.32 14.23 -6.02
C LYS A 374 -23.67 14.80 -7.27
N LYS A 375 -23.96 16.08 -7.54
CA LYS A 375 -23.22 16.89 -8.52
C LYS A 375 -21.95 17.47 -7.87
N ILE A 376 -20.97 17.82 -8.68
CA ILE A 376 -19.75 18.47 -8.20
C ILE A 376 -20.14 19.82 -7.57
N PRO A 377 -19.76 20.13 -6.32
CA PRO A 377 -20.05 21.42 -5.70
C PRO A 377 -19.46 22.58 -6.51
N GLU A 378 -20.20 23.69 -6.66
CA GLU A 378 -19.70 24.87 -7.38
C GLU A 378 -18.38 25.41 -6.79
N SER A 379 -18.14 25.25 -5.49
CA SER A 379 -16.86 25.61 -4.85
C SER A 379 -15.69 24.71 -5.22
N GLU A 380 -15.94 23.44 -5.57
CA GLU A 380 -14.93 22.49 -6.05
C GLU A 380 -14.78 22.53 -7.59
N SER A 381 -15.68 23.24 -8.27
CA SER A 381 -15.56 23.52 -9.71
C SER A 381 -14.44 24.52 -10.02
N GLU A 382 -13.95 25.27 -9.01
CA GLU A 382 -12.70 26.01 -9.10
C GLU A 382 -11.51 25.05 -9.07
N LEU A 383 -10.77 24.99 -10.19
CA LEU A 383 -9.62 24.09 -10.38
C LEU A 383 -8.49 24.37 -9.37
N ASN A 384 -8.52 23.70 -8.22
CA ASN A 384 -7.39 23.63 -7.30
C ASN A 384 -6.42 22.55 -7.79
N ILE A 385 -5.35 22.98 -8.46
CA ILE A 385 -4.29 22.07 -8.92
C ILE A 385 -3.64 21.44 -7.67
N PRO A 386 -3.70 20.11 -7.51
CA PRO A 386 -3.06 19.44 -6.38
C PRO A 386 -1.56 19.77 -6.31
N PRO A 387 -1.00 19.98 -5.10
CA PRO A 387 0.40 20.42 -4.94
C PRO A 387 1.42 19.48 -5.62
N HIS A 388 1.14 18.17 -5.63
CA HIS A 388 1.98 17.19 -6.31
C HIS A 388 1.98 17.33 -7.85
N ILE A 389 0.85 17.75 -8.45
CA ILE A 389 0.76 18.03 -9.89
C ILE A 389 1.61 19.26 -10.24
N LYS A 390 1.55 20.30 -9.40
CA LYS A 390 2.34 21.53 -9.57
C LYS A 390 3.85 21.24 -9.54
N LEU A 391 4.32 20.50 -8.54
CA LEU A 391 5.74 20.13 -8.40
C LEU A 391 6.24 19.35 -9.63
N MET A 392 5.43 18.43 -10.15
CA MET A 392 5.74 17.66 -11.34
C MET A 392 5.83 18.53 -12.60
N GLY A 393 4.89 19.47 -12.76
CA GLY A 393 4.90 20.42 -13.88
C GLY A 393 6.15 21.30 -13.89
N GLU A 394 6.56 21.84 -12.74
CA GLU A 394 7.78 22.65 -12.60
C GLU A 394 9.05 21.85 -12.99
N TRP A 395 9.14 20.59 -12.53
CA TRP A 395 10.25 19.70 -12.89
C TRP A 395 10.31 19.41 -14.40
N GLN A 396 9.17 19.07 -14.99
CA GLN A 396 9.06 18.76 -16.42
C GLN A 396 9.45 19.96 -17.28
N GLN A 397 8.99 21.16 -16.93
CA GLN A 397 9.33 22.38 -17.66
C GLN A 397 10.83 22.68 -17.59
N SER A 398 11.44 22.51 -16.42
CA SER A 398 12.89 22.68 -16.24
C SER A 398 13.70 21.68 -17.08
N CYS A 399 13.29 20.39 -17.10
CA CYS A 399 13.93 19.38 -17.93
C CYS A 399 13.73 19.64 -19.44
N HIS A 400 12.54 20.08 -19.86
CA HIS A 400 12.26 20.40 -21.26
C HIS A 400 13.16 21.54 -21.76
N ASN A 401 13.29 22.62 -20.98
CA ASN A 401 14.20 23.72 -21.28
C ASN A 401 15.67 23.26 -21.36
N PHE A 402 16.08 22.32 -20.49
CA PHE A 402 17.41 21.73 -20.55
C PHE A 402 17.63 20.88 -21.81
N GLU A 403 16.65 20.07 -22.18
CA GLU A 403 16.74 19.20 -23.35
C GLU A 403 16.84 20.03 -24.65
N ILE A 404 16.09 21.13 -24.76
CA ILE A 404 16.18 22.07 -25.89
C ILE A 404 17.59 22.69 -25.97
N ASP A 405 18.10 23.22 -24.86
CA ASP A 405 19.45 23.81 -24.78
C ASP A 405 20.53 22.80 -25.19
N LEU A 406 20.43 21.55 -24.72
CA LEU A 406 21.37 20.50 -25.08
C LEU A 406 21.28 20.09 -26.57
N LYS A 407 20.06 19.98 -27.12
CA LYS A 407 19.87 19.67 -28.55
C LYS A 407 20.51 20.72 -29.45
N THR A 408 20.34 22.01 -29.10
CA THR A 408 20.98 23.12 -29.81
C THR A 408 22.50 22.96 -29.81
N LYS A 409 23.11 22.70 -28.65
CA LYS A 409 24.57 22.51 -28.54
C LYS A 409 25.09 21.27 -29.27
N LEU A 410 24.37 20.15 -29.18
CA LEU A 410 24.71 18.92 -29.92
C LEU A 410 24.72 19.16 -31.43
N SER A 411 23.78 19.95 -31.95
CA SER A 411 23.75 20.33 -33.37
C SER A 411 24.95 21.20 -33.77
N GLY A 412 25.37 22.14 -32.92
CA GLY A 412 26.57 22.96 -33.11
C GLY A 412 27.85 22.12 -33.13
N TYR A 413 28.04 21.22 -32.15
CA TYR A 413 29.20 20.32 -32.13
C TYR A 413 29.24 19.38 -33.35
N ALA A 414 28.09 18.86 -33.77
CA ALA A 414 27.96 18.01 -34.95
C ALA A 414 28.32 18.73 -36.27
N GLN A 415 28.01 20.03 -36.38
CA GLN A 415 28.40 20.84 -37.53
C GLN A 415 29.91 21.07 -37.57
N ARG A 416 30.53 21.39 -36.43
CA ARG A 416 31.99 21.55 -36.32
C ARG A 416 32.78 20.28 -36.61
N ALA A 417 32.33 19.14 -36.10
CA ALA A 417 32.99 17.85 -36.35
C ALA A 417 32.99 17.46 -37.85
N GLY A 418 32.13 18.07 -38.68
CA GLY A 418 32.04 17.81 -40.11
C GLY A 418 32.69 18.87 -41.02
N GLY A 419 33.30 19.93 -40.48
CA GLY A 419 33.98 20.98 -41.24
C GLY A 419 35.49 20.94 -41.03
N SER A 420 36.26 20.66 -42.09
CA SER A 420 37.72 20.83 -42.08
C SER A 420 38.07 22.32 -42.23
N GLY A 421 38.19 23.03 -41.11
CA GLY A 421 38.67 24.40 -41.06
C GLY A 421 39.39 24.63 -39.73
N GLU A 422 40.59 25.22 -39.79
CA GLU A 422 41.45 25.54 -38.64
C GLU A 422 40.64 26.13 -37.48
N SER A 423 40.73 25.48 -36.31
CA SER A 423 40.10 25.96 -35.10
C SER A 423 40.93 27.09 -34.50
N ASP A 424 40.56 28.34 -34.75
CA ASP A 424 40.87 29.40 -33.80
C ASP A 424 40.12 29.07 -32.51
N VAL A 425 40.88 28.70 -31.49
CA VAL A 425 40.38 28.24 -30.20
C VAL A 425 39.61 29.40 -29.55
N CYS A 426 38.28 29.33 -29.53
CA CYS A 426 37.52 30.20 -28.63
C CYS A 426 37.90 29.78 -27.20
N VAL A 427 38.80 30.56 -26.57
CA VAL A 427 39.13 30.39 -25.16
C VAL A 427 37.83 30.52 -24.41
N ASN A 428 37.46 29.43 -23.73
CA ASN A 428 36.26 29.37 -22.93
C ASN A 428 36.23 30.60 -22.02
N ALA A 429 35.32 31.56 -22.25
CA ALA A 429 35.17 32.75 -21.40
C ALA A 429 35.01 32.37 -19.92
N TYR A 430 34.56 31.14 -19.68
CA TYR A 430 34.46 30.49 -18.37
C TYR A 430 35.81 30.13 -17.72
N SER A 431 36.85 29.82 -18.49
CA SER A 431 38.22 29.61 -17.95
C SER A 431 38.85 30.90 -17.47
N GLN A 432 38.52 32.05 -18.07
CA GLN A 432 38.91 33.37 -17.55
C GLN A 432 38.17 33.71 -16.25
N TRP A 433 36.88 33.37 -16.15
CA TRP A 433 36.07 33.63 -14.96
C TRP A 433 36.57 32.91 -13.69
N LEU A 434 37.24 31.77 -13.84
CA LEU A 434 37.81 30.99 -12.73
C LEU A 434 39.10 31.58 -12.13
N PHE A 435 39.74 32.57 -12.79
CA PHE A 435 41.04 33.10 -12.37
C PHE A 435 41.09 34.63 -12.20
N THR A 436 40.02 35.38 -12.50
CA THR A 436 40.02 36.84 -12.33
C THR A 436 38.68 37.38 -11.80
N ASP A 437 38.72 38.04 -10.64
CA ASP A 437 37.61 38.70 -9.93
C ASP A 437 37.03 39.97 -10.62
N LYS A 438 37.26 40.14 -11.93
CA LYS A 438 36.71 41.28 -12.68
C LYS A 438 36.01 40.80 -13.94
N ALA A 439 34.68 40.94 -13.93
CA ALA A 439 33.83 40.80 -15.10
C ALA A 439 34.10 41.97 -16.07
N GLN A 440 34.67 41.66 -17.24
CA GLN A 440 34.39 42.28 -18.54
C GLN A 440 35.44 41.85 -19.56
N VAL A 441 35.12 40.81 -20.36
CA VAL A 441 35.53 40.73 -21.79
C VAL A 441 34.47 39.88 -22.51
N MET A 442 33.70 40.50 -23.41
CA MET A 442 33.01 39.75 -24.46
C MET A 442 34.08 39.24 -25.43
N ALA A 443 34.29 37.92 -25.49
CA ALA A 443 35.09 37.32 -26.56
C ALA A 443 34.30 37.47 -27.88
N PRO A 444 34.78 38.21 -28.89
CA PRO A 444 34.01 38.50 -30.12
C PRO A 444 33.88 37.30 -31.10
N TRP A 445 34.37 36.12 -30.74
CA TRP A 445 34.72 35.02 -31.67
C TRP A 445 33.96 33.71 -31.38
N CYS A 446 33.06 33.71 -30.39
CA CYS A 446 32.23 32.56 -30.07
C CYS A 446 30.85 32.69 -30.74
N GLU A 447 30.33 31.60 -31.30
CA GLU A 447 28.96 31.57 -31.86
C GLU A 447 27.92 31.70 -30.74
N ALA A 448 26.76 32.30 -31.02
CA ALA A 448 25.74 32.62 -30.00
C ALA A 448 25.25 31.40 -29.18
N TRP A 449 25.36 30.18 -29.71
CA TRP A 449 24.99 28.94 -29.01
C TRP A 449 26.04 28.45 -27.99
N GLU A 450 27.26 29.01 -28.01
CA GLU A 450 28.35 28.65 -27.09
C GLU A 450 28.28 29.38 -25.75
N ALA A 451 27.43 30.39 -25.62
CA ALA A 451 27.26 31.13 -24.38
C ALA A 451 26.90 30.19 -23.20
N PRO A 452 27.52 30.37 -22.02
CA PRO A 452 27.19 29.58 -20.83
C PRO A 452 25.88 30.07 -20.21
N ASN A 453 24.78 29.37 -20.49
CA ASN A 453 23.47 29.69 -19.90
C ASN A 453 23.34 29.24 -18.43
N SER A 454 24.16 28.29 -17.96
CA SER A 454 24.17 27.86 -16.55
C SER A 454 25.48 27.15 -16.14
N PRO A 455 26.18 27.60 -15.08
CA PRO A 455 27.40 26.97 -14.57
C PRO A 455 27.17 25.53 -14.06
N GLN A 456 25.95 25.21 -13.63
CA GLN A 456 25.58 23.91 -13.04
C GLN A 456 25.53 22.78 -14.10
N ARG A 457 25.40 23.12 -15.38
CA ARG A 457 25.27 22.16 -16.50
C ARG A 457 26.60 21.90 -17.24
N ARG A 458 27.71 22.48 -16.75
CA ARG A 458 29.04 22.41 -17.39
C ARG A 458 29.47 20.99 -17.75
N GLN A 459 29.30 20.05 -16.83
CA GLN A 459 29.77 18.68 -17.04
C GLN A 459 28.93 17.93 -18.09
N ALA A 460 27.63 18.22 -18.20
CA ALA A 460 26.79 17.66 -19.26
C ALA A 460 27.23 18.14 -20.65
N PHE A 461 27.53 19.43 -20.81
CA PHE A 461 27.98 19.97 -22.10
C PHE A 461 29.36 19.46 -22.51
N LEU A 462 30.31 19.35 -21.57
CA LEU A 462 31.63 18.75 -21.83
C LEU A 462 31.53 17.29 -22.29
N ILE A 463 30.60 16.52 -21.72
CA ILE A 463 30.35 15.14 -22.15
C ILE A 463 29.67 15.14 -23.52
N ALA A 464 28.68 16.01 -23.73
CA ALA A 464 27.98 16.14 -25.01
C ALA A 464 28.94 16.42 -26.16
N GLU A 465 29.89 17.35 -25.98
CA GLU A 465 30.95 17.66 -26.94
C GLU A 465 31.82 16.43 -27.24
N LYS A 466 32.32 15.75 -26.20
CA LYS A 466 33.15 14.54 -26.38
C LYS A 466 32.40 13.41 -27.10
N VAL A 467 31.13 13.22 -26.78
CA VAL A 467 30.28 12.19 -27.40
C VAL A 467 29.99 12.57 -28.86
N ALA A 468 29.70 13.85 -29.15
CA ALA A 468 29.50 14.35 -30.51
C ALA A 468 30.76 14.20 -31.37
N ASN A 469 31.94 14.54 -30.84
CA ASN A 469 33.21 14.39 -31.54
C ASN A 469 33.56 12.91 -31.82
N LYS A 470 33.13 11.98 -30.95
CA LYS A 470 33.41 10.54 -31.12
C LYS A 470 32.42 9.84 -32.06
N TYR A 471 31.13 10.17 -31.99
CA TYR A 471 30.06 9.44 -32.69
C TYR A 471 29.41 10.22 -33.85
N GLY A 472 29.81 11.47 -34.10
CA GLY A 472 29.37 12.27 -35.24
C GLY A 472 27.96 12.87 -35.12
N ARG A 473 27.31 13.13 -36.26
CA ARG A 473 26.16 14.04 -36.40
C ARG A 473 24.82 13.62 -35.76
N SER A 474 24.71 12.43 -35.16
CA SER A 474 23.43 11.92 -34.61
C SER A 474 23.57 11.36 -33.20
N VAL A 475 23.89 12.24 -32.24
CA VAL A 475 23.90 11.87 -30.81
C VAL A 475 22.57 12.26 -30.19
N SER A 476 21.87 11.28 -29.60
CA SER A 476 20.64 11.54 -28.85
C SER A 476 20.95 12.10 -27.44
N PRO A 477 20.11 13.00 -26.90
CA PRO A 477 20.23 13.47 -25.52
C PRO A 477 20.31 12.33 -24.49
N ALA A 478 19.56 11.24 -24.70
CA ALA A 478 19.59 10.04 -23.85
C ALA A 478 20.97 9.35 -23.79
N THR A 479 21.78 9.47 -24.85
CA THR A 479 23.16 8.94 -24.84
C THR A 479 24.07 9.76 -23.94
N VAL A 480 23.90 11.09 -23.92
CA VAL A 480 24.58 11.97 -22.96
C VAL A 480 24.11 11.67 -21.53
N GLY A 481 22.82 11.39 -21.33
CA GLY A 481 22.26 10.96 -20.04
C GLY A 481 22.92 9.69 -19.50
N ARG A 482 23.00 8.63 -20.31
CA ARG A 482 23.70 7.37 -19.93
C ARG A 482 25.18 7.60 -19.62
N ALA A 483 25.86 8.46 -20.38
CA ALA A 483 27.25 8.81 -20.11
C ALA A 483 27.40 9.55 -18.78
N LEU A 484 26.51 10.51 -18.48
CA LEU A 484 26.47 11.21 -17.18
C LEU A 484 26.25 10.24 -16.01
N TYR A 485 25.34 9.27 -16.16
CA TYR A 485 25.12 8.23 -15.16
C TYR A 485 26.37 7.37 -14.94
N SER A 486 27.04 6.93 -16.02
CA SER A 486 28.27 6.13 -15.92
C SER A 486 29.40 6.89 -15.22
N VAL A 487 29.57 8.19 -15.50
CA VAL A 487 30.54 9.06 -14.82
C VAL A 487 30.18 9.23 -13.35
N SER A 488 28.89 9.34 -13.04
CA SER A 488 28.38 9.44 -11.67
C SER A 488 28.71 8.17 -10.88
N LEU A 489 28.45 6.98 -11.44
CA LEU A 489 28.81 5.71 -10.82
C LEU A 489 30.32 5.56 -10.63
N HIS A 490 31.14 5.98 -11.60
CA HIS A 490 32.59 5.91 -11.48
C HIS A 490 33.11 6.79 -10.34
N LYS A 491 32.58 8.01 -10.18
CA LYS A 491 32.91 8.89 -9.06
C LYS A 491 32.50 8.29 -7.71
N LEU A 492 31.32 7.65 -7.64
CA LEU A 492 30.88 6.97 -6.42
C LEU A 492 31.76 5.76 -6.09
N TYR A 493 32.21 5.00 -7.10
CA TYR A 493 33.08 3.84 -6.92
C TYR A 493 34.47 4.18 -6.40
N GLN A 494 34.99 5.34 -6.78
CA GLN A 494 36.28 5.85 -6.28
C GLN A 494 36.18 6.51 -4.92
N ALA A 495 34.98 6.92 -4.50
CA ALA A 495 34.80 7.65 -3.25
C ALA A 495 34.86 6.72 -2.03
N GLU A 496 35.44 7.25 -0.96
CA GLU A 496 35.52 6.57 0.33
C GLU A 496 34.42 7.03 1.29
N ASP A 497 33.85 8.22 1.08
CA ASP A 497 32.84 8.82 1.99
C ASP A 497 31.56 9.26 1.28
N ALA A 498 30.48 9.39 2.06
CA ALA A 498 29.17 9.83 1.57
C ALA A 498 29.11 11.31 1.15
N ARG A 499 30.12 12.15 1.41
CA ARG A 499 30.08 13.59 1.07
C ARG A 499 30.17 13.83 -0.43
N VAL A 500 30.70 12.86 -1.19
CA VAL A 500 30.73 12.89 -2.66
C VAL A 500 29.34 13.06 -3.27
N ILE A 501 28.29 12.60 -2.58
CA ILE A 501 26.92 12.54 -3.11
C ILE A 501 26.39 13.93 -3.46
N ARG A 502 26.73 14.96 -2.68
CA ARG A 502 26.35 16.37 -2.99
C ARG A 502 26.87 16.84 -4.35
N ARG A 503 28.01 16.31 -4.81
CA ARG A 503 28.62 16.64 -6.11
C ARG A 503 28.09 15.76 -7.24
N VAL A 504 27.62 14.55 -6.92
CA VAL A 504 27.12 13.57 -7.90
C VAL A 504 25.63 13.76 -8.19
N LEU A 505 24.83 14.12 -7.19
CA LEU A 505 23.38 14.28 -7.32
C LEU A 505 22.96 15.21 -8.47
N PRO A 506 23.58 16.40 -8.69
CA PRO A 506 23.22 17.23 -9.84
C PRO A 506 23.46 16.55 -11.19
N LEU A 507 24.47 15.67 -11.29
CA LEU A 507 24.76 14.90 -12.50
C LEU A 507 23.72 13.80 -12.73
N LEU A 508 23.27 13.14 -11.66
CA LEU A 508 22.20 12.15 -11.73
C LEU A 508 20.87 12.79 -12.13
N LEU A 509 20.53 13.95 -11.56
CA LEU A 509 19.33 14.70 -11.93
C LEU A 509 19.36 15.17 -13.38
N GLN A 510 20.51 15.64 -13.87
CA GLN A 510 20.69 15.97 -15.29
C GLN A 510 20.57 14.74 -16.17
N ALA A 511 21.18 13.60 -15.80
CA ALA A 511 21.02 12.34 -16.54
C ALA A 511 19.55 11.90 -16.59
N GLY A 512 18.83 12.05 -15.49
CA GLY A 512 17.41 11.75 -15.39
C GLY A 512 16.51 12.63 -16.26
N CYS A 513 16.77 13.94 -16.32
CA CYS A 513 16.09 14.84 -17.26
C CYS A 513 16.30 14.43 -18.73
N LEU A 514 17.45 13.80 -19.05
CA LEU A 514 17.76 13.29 -20.39
C LEU A 514 17.20 11.88 -20.63
N GLY A 515 16.37 11.36 -19.71
CA GLY A 515 15.66 10.09 -19.86
C GLY A 515 16.34 8.87 -19.22
N ASP A 516 17.44 9.03 -18.49
CA ASP A 516 18.10 7.91 -17.80
C ASP A 516 17.33 7.49 -16.53
N LYS A 517 16.64 6.35 -16.61
CA LYS A 517 15.81 5.82 -15.51
C LYS A 517 16.63 5.36 -14.29
N PRO A 518 17.77 4.66 -14.45
CA PRO A 518 18.64 4.32 -13.32
C PRO A 518 19.10 5.54 -12.52
N ALA A 519 19.43 6.65 -13.20
CA ALA A 519 19.81 7.90 -12.52
C ALA A 519 18.65 8.53 -11.74
N LEU A 520 17.43 8.55 -12.30
CA LEU A 520 16.24 9.03 -11.58
C LEU A 520 15.97 8.19 -10.34
N PHE A 521 16.04 6.87 -10.46
CA PHE A 521 15.81 5.98 -9.34
C PHE A 521 16.89 6.10 -8.26
N LEU A 522 18.17 6.15 -8.63
CA LEU A 522 19.24 6.37 -7.66
C LEU A 522 19.06 7.73 -6.96
N SER A 523 18.65 8.77 -7.69
CA SER A 523 18.35 10.08 -7.09
C SER A 523 17.19 10.00 -6.11
N SER A 524 16.13 9.25 -6.44
CA SER A 524 14.99 8.98 -5.57
C SER A 524 15.43 8.30 -4.26
N VAL A 525 16.26 7.24 -4.38
CA VAL A 525 16.85 6.52 -3.25
C VAL A 525 17.65 7.44 -2.34
N LEU A 526 18.52 8.27 -2.92
CA LEU A 526 19.36 9.21 -2.16
C LEU A 526 18.52 10.26 -1.40
N TYR A 527 17.49 10.83 -2.05
CA TYR A 527 16.57 11.78 -1.41
C TYR A 527 15.75 11.15 -0.30
N SER A 528 15.34 9.89 -0.45
CA SER A 528 14.55 9.21 0.57
C SER A 528 15.39 8.82 1.76
N SER A 529 16.60 8.28 1.54
CA SER A 529 17.45 7.82 2.63
C SER A 529 18.16 8.95 3.37
N GLY A 530 18.32 10.14 2.75
CA GLY A 530 19.11 11.24 3.32
C GLY A 530 20.62 10.98 3.31
N LEU A 531 21.12 10.12 2.41
CA LEU A 531 22.54 9.78 2.38
C LEU A 531 23.37 10.95 1.82
N GLY A 532 24.13 11.63 2.70
CA GLY A 532 24.97 12.77 2.33
C GLY A 532 24.20 14.09 2.02
N LEU A 533 22.89 14.11 2.22
CA LEU A 533 21.98 15.21 1.89
C LEU A 533 20.77 15.24 2.85
N GLU A 534 19.97 16.30 2.83
CA GLU A 534 18.73 16.37 3.61
C GLU A 534 17.63 15.52 2.97
N ALA A 535 17.01 14.65 3.77
CA ALA A 535 15.95 13.77 3.29
C ALA A 535 14.75 14.58 2.80
N ASN A 536 14.20 14.21 1.64
CA ASN A 536 13.02 14.82 1.06
C ASN A 536 12.12 13.73 0.44
N PRO A 537 11.12 13.23 1.19
CA PRO A 537 10.30 12.11 0.74
C PRO A 537 9.43 12.46 -0.48
N GLU A 538 8.92 13.70 -0.57
CA GLU A 538 8.09 14.14 -1.70
C GLU A 538 8.86 14.13 -3.03
N ARG A 539 10.07 14.70 -3.05
CA ARG A 539 10.94 14.66 -4.23
C ARG A 539 11.37 13.24 -4.57
N ALA A 540 11.68 12.43 -3.56
CA ALA A 540 12.03 11.02 -3.77
C ALA A 540 10.88 10.26 -4.45
N TRP A 541 9.66 10.42 -3.96
CA TRP A 541 8.46 9.81 -4.52
C TRP A 541 8.21 10.25 -5.97
N LEU A 542 8.26 11.56 -6.26
CA LEU A 542 8.11 12.08 -7.62
C LEU A 542 9.14 11.48 -8.60
N LEU A 543 10.42 11.44 -8.19
CA LEU A 543 11.48 10.86 -9.02
C LEU A 543 11.28 9.36 -9.25
N ALA A 544 10.73 8.63 -8.28
CA ALA A 544 10.37 7.22 -8.45
C ALA A 544 9.26 7.03 -9.50
N ILE A 545 8.21 7.86 -9.47
CA ILE A 545 7.13 7.85 -10.48
C ILE A 545 7.69 8.12 -11.89
N LEU A 546 8.61 9.10 -12.02
CA LEU A 546 9.26 9.42 -13.30
C LEU A 546 10.18 8.28 -13.77
N ALA A 547 10.83 7.59 -12.84
CA ALA A 547 11.71 6.45 -13.11
C ALA A 547 10.92 5.21 -13.55
N ALA A 548 9.74 4.97 -12.97
CA ALA A 548 8.88 3.80 -13.25
C ALA A 548 8.31 3.76 -14.67
N GLN A 549 8.30 4.90 -15.37
CA GLN A 549 7.92 4.96 -16.78
C GLN A 549 8.77 4.02 -17.65
N GLN A 550 8.17 3.48 -18.71
CA GLN A 550 8.77 2.43 -19.54
C GLN A 550 9.12 1.17 -18.75
N ASP A 551 8.31 0.85 -17.74
CA ASP A 551 8.36 -0.47 -17.09
C ASP A 551 9.70 -0.74 -16.38
N TRP A 552 10.33 0.28 -15.81
CA TRP A 552 11.63 0.11 -15.16
C TRP A 552 11.48 -0.54 -13.77
N ARG A 553 11.97 -1.77 -13.65
CA ARG A 553 11.62 -2.74 -12.59
C ARG A 553 11.82 -2.23 -11.16
N LEU A 554 13.00 -1.71 -10.82
CA LEU A 554 13.30 -1.33 -9.41
C LEU A 554 12.48 -0.11 -8.95
N ALA A 555 12.15 0.82 -9.85
CA ALA A 555 11.31 1.97 -9.48
C ALA A 555 9.86 1.54 -9.25
N LEU A 556 9.35 0.61 -10.07
CA LEU A 556 8.06 0.00 -9.82
C LEU A 556 8.06 -0.77 -8.49
N LEU A 557 9.14 -1.50 -8.14
CA LEU A 557 9.25 -2.26 -6.88
C LEU A 557 9.18 -1.31 -5.69
N ARG A 558 9.94 -0.21 -5.77
CA ARG A 558 9.92 0.88 -4.78
C ARG A 558 8.53 1.51 -4.62
N LEU A 559 7.84 1.83 -5.72
CA LEU A 559 6.48 2.40 -5.62
C LEU A 559 5.49 1.40 -5.03
N GLY A 560 5.57 0.13 -5.42
CA GLY A 560 4.81 -0.96 -4.81
C GLY A 560 5.05 -1.04 -3.31
N HIS A 561 6.31 -0.96 -2.87
CA HIS A 561 6.69 -1.01 -1.46
C HIS A 561 6.19 0.21 -0.67
N LEU A 562 6.36 1.42 -1.23
CA LEU A 562 5.92 2.66 -0.61
C LEU A 562 4.42 2.65 -0.34
N HIS A 563 3.61 2.23 -1.32
CA HIS A 563 2.17 2.12 -1.17
C HIS A 563 1.75 0.89 -0.35
N HIS A 564 2.59 -0.12 -0.20
CA HIS A 564 2.29 -1.26 0.68
C HIS A 564 2.44 -0.88 2.16
N VAL A 565 3.59 -0.31 2.54
CA VAL A 565 3.91 0.03 3.93
C VAL A 565 3.27 1.36 4.35
N GLY A 566 3.19 2.31 3.42
CA GLY A 566 2.90 3.71 3.73
C GLY A 566 4.12 4.46 4.29
N ASP A 567 4.04 5.79 4.26
CA ASP A 567 5.01 6.74 4.84
C ASP A 567 4.25 7.95 5.41
N GLU A 568 4.89 8.84 6.18
CA GLU A 568 4.21 9.95 6.89
C GLU A 568 3.30 10.81 5.99
N ASN A 569 3.67 10.96 4.71
CA ASN A 569 2.92 11.74 3.72
C ASN A 569 2.17 10.89 2.68
N MET A 570 2.24 9.56 2.76
CA MET A 570 1.66 8.65 1.77
C MET A 570 0.97 7.47 2.47
N PRO A 571 -0.37 7.40 2.46
CA PRO A 571 -1.07 6.29 3.10
C PRO A 571 -0.78 4.97 2.39
N SER A 572 -0.85 3.88 3.16
CA SER A 572 -0.88 2.53 2.58
C SER A 572 -2.13 2.38 1.70
N ASP A 573 -1.93 1.83 0.52
CA ASP A 573 -2.95 1.58 -0.49
C ASP A 573 -2.63 0.26 -1.21
N PRO A 574 -3.28 -0.85 -0.80
CA PRO A 574 -2.96 -2.17 -1.34
C PRO A 574 -3.33 -2.29 -2.82
N ASP A 575 -4.33 -1.56 -3.31
CA ASP A 575 -4.77 -1.65 -4.70
C ASP A 575 -3.76 -0.98 -5.64
N LEU A 576 -3.26 0.19 -5.22
CA LEU A 576 -2.19 0.89 -5.93
C LEU A 576 -0.85 0.14 -5.83
N SER A 577 -0.54 -0.42 -4.65
CA SER A 577 0.62 -1.28 -4.47
C SER A 577 0.57 -2.50 -5.41
N TYR A 578 -0.58 -3.18 -5.46
CA TYR A 578 -0.80 -4.31 -6.37
C TYR A 578 -0.64 -3.89 -7.84
N ALA A 579 -1.12 -2.73 -8.25
CA ALA A 579 -0.96 -2.26 -9.63
C ALA A 579 0.53 -2.16 -10.04
N TYR A 580 1.39 -1.66 -9.15
CA TYR A 580 2.83 -1.62 -9.40
C TYR A 580 3.50 -2.99 -9.34
N TYR A 581 3.18 -3.82 -8.35
CA TYR A 581 3.77 -5.16 -8.25
C TYR A 581 3.31 -6.10 -9.36
N SER A 582 2.03 -6.11 -9.71
CA SER A 582 1.51 -6.95 -10.81
C SER A 582 2.17 -6.62 -12.15
N ASN A 583 2.55 -5.36 -12.38
CA ASN A 583 3.36 -4.97 -13.52
C ASN A 583 4.68 -5.75 -13.57
N ILE A 584 5.45 -5.67 -12.49
CA ILE A 584 6.79 -6.25 -12.40
C ILE A 584 6.72 -7.76 -12.35
N ALA A 585 5.72 -8.34 -11.69
CA ALA A 585 5.53 -9.76 -11.63
C ALA A 585 5.31 -10.33 -13.05
N LYS A 586 4.45 -9.68 -13.86
CA LYS A 586 4.26 -10.05 -15.28
C LYS A 586 5.54 -9.86 -16.10
N GLN A 587 6.31 -8.80 -15.86
CA GLN A 587 7.64 -8.63 -16.48
C GLN A 587 8.62 -9.71 -16.03
N THR A 588 8.56 -10.17 -14.78
CA THR A 588 9.44 -11.20 -14.24
C THR A 588 9.21 -12.53 -14.93
N SER A 589 7.95 -12.89 -15.19
CA SER A 589 7.60 -14.04 -16.03
C SER A 589 8.26 -13.93 -17.42
N ALA A 590 8.11 -12.79 -18.10
CA ALA A 590 8.71 -12.56 -19.41
C ALA A 590 10.24 -12.55 -19.39
N ASP A 591 10.85 -11.87 -18.41
CA ASP A 591 12.30 -11.72 -18.26
C ASP A 591 12.98 -13.09 -18.01
N ARG A 592 12.31 -14.00 -17.27
CA ARG A 592 12.76 -15.39 -17.05
C ARG A 592 12.74 -16.24 -18.32
N GLN A 593 11.82 -15.98 -19.23
CA GLN A 593 11.76 -16.67 -20.53
C GLN A 593 12.85 -16.15 -21.49
N SER A 594 13.24 -14.88 -21.39
CA SER A 594 14.29 -14.25 -22.21
C SER A 594 15.53 -13.88 -21.41
N PHE A 595 16.39 -14.86 -21.13
CA PHE A 595 17.62 -14.62 -20.37
C PHE A 595 18.55 -13.63 -21.09
N THR A 596 19.01 -12.60 -20.38
CA THR A 596 20.02 -11.65 -20.87
C THR A 596 21.20 -11.59 -19.88
N PRO A 597 22.43 -11.29 -20.33
CA PRO A 597 23.59 -11.17 -19.44
C PRO A 597 23.49 -10.06 -18.37
N GLN A 598 22.44 -9.24 -18.41
CA GLN A 598 22.18 -8.17 -17.44
C GLN A 598 21.36 -8.66 -16.24
N GLN A 599 20.85 -9.89 -16.29
CA GLN A 599 20.09 -10.54 -15.24
C GLN A 599 20.98 -11.51 -14.47
N THR A 600 20.81 -11.53 -13.16
CA THR A 600 21.45 -12.50 -12.26
C THR A 600 20.37 -13.12 -11.39
N PHE A 601 20.54 -14.37 -10.98
CA PHE A 601 19.63 -14.99 -10.01
C PHE A 601 19.57 -14.16 -8.72
N VAL A 602 18.39 -14.11 -8.10
CA VAL A 602 18.17 -13.34 -6.86
C VAL A 602 18.58 -14.19 -5.68
N GLU A 603 19.60 -13.75 -4.94
CA GLU A 603 20.10 -14.44 -3.75
C GLU A 603 19.87 -13.58 -2.50
N SER A 604 19.10 -14.11 -1.54
CA SER A 604 18.85 -13.47 -0.24
C SER A 604 19.99 -13.77 0.74
N ILE A 605 21.11 -13.07 0.57
CA ILE A 605 22.31 -13.26 1.41
C ILE A 605 22.36 -12.17 2.48
N TYR A 606 22.38 -12.58 3.75
CA TYR A 606 22.53 -11.69 4.89
C TYR A 606 24.01 -11.57 5.27
N LEU A 607 24.50 -10.34 5.47
CA LEU A 607 25.93 -10.05 5.72
C LEU A 607 26.44 -10.54 7.10
N ASN A 608 25.55 -10.86 8.04
CA ASN A 608 25.89 -11.49 9.32
C ASN A 608 26.12 -13.01 9.20
N ASN A 609 25.67 -13.64 8.11
CA ASN A 609 25.79 -15.08 7.92
C ASN A 609 27.13 -15.44 7.26
N GLU A 610 28.13 -15.77 8.07
CA GLU A 610 29.47 -16.13 7.58
C GLU A 610 29.48 -17.37 6.68
N GLU A 611 28.62 -18.36 6.92
CA GLU A 611 28.57 -19.59 6.13
C GLU A 611 28.06 -19.29 4.72
N ALA A 612 26.97 -18.50 4.63
CA ALA A 612 26.45 -18.04 3.34
C ALA A 612 27.50 -17.24 2.58
N LEU A 613 28.27 -16.36 3.24
CA LEU A 613 29.35 -15.61 2.62
C LEU A 613 30.51 -16.52 2.16
N LYS A 614 30.91 -17.52 2.95
CA LYS A 614 31.96 -18.50 2.58
C LYS A 614 31.55 -19.39 1.41
N SER A 615 30.24 -19.63 1.24
CA SER A 615 29.70 -20.36 0.08
C SER A 615 29.75 -19.56 -1.23
N GLN A 616 29.96 -18.23 -1.16
CA GLN A 616 30.12 -17.40 -2.34
C GLN A 616 31.50 -17.62 -2.95
N THR A 617 31.54 -17.83 -4.25
CA THR A 617 32.75 -18.18 -4.98
C THR A 617 32.97 -17.23 -6.16
N ASN A 618 33.98 -17.53 -6.95
CA ASN A 618 34.14 -17.09 -8.31
C ASN A 618 34.92 -18.20 -9.04
N GLU A 619 35.17 -18.01 -10.33
CA GLU A 619 35.85 -19.00 -11.18
C GLU A 619 37.27 -19.34 -10.72
N ASN A 620 37.89 -18.46 -9.93
CA ASN A 620 39.25 -18.61 -9.40
C ASN A 620 39.28 -19.11 -7.95
N HIS A 621 38.12 -19.30 -7.32
CA HIS A 621 38.05 -19.68 -5.91
C HIS A 621 38.30 -21.18 -5.72
N ASP A 622 38.98 -21.56 -4.64
CA ASP A 622 39.34 -22.96 -4.35
C ASP A 622 38.10 -23.88 -4.29
N LEU A 623 36.99 -23.38 -3.74
CA LEU A 623 35.72 -24.12 -3.70
C LEU A 623 35.20 -24.47 -5.10
N PHE A 624 35.29 -23.54 -6.06
CA PHE A 624 34.88 -23.79 -7.44
C PHE A 624 35.79 -24.83 -8.11
N HIS A 625 37.10 -24.75 -7.88
CA HIS A 625 38.05 -25.76 -8.35
C HIS A 625 37.84 -27.13 -7.71
N TRP A 626 37.52 -27.18 -6.42
CA TRP A 626 37.20 -28.41 -5.71
C TRP A 626 35.92 -29.06 -6.24
N LEU A 627 34.85 -28.28 -6.44
CA LEU A 627 33.63 -28.76 -7.10
C LEU A 627 33.98 -29.34 -8.46
N LYS A 628 34.78 -28.64 -9.27
CA LYS A 628 35.22 -29.09 -10.61
C LYS A 628 36.00 -30.39 -10.57
N LEU A 629 36.76 -30.64 -9.51
CA LEU A 629 37.45 -31.91 -9.28
C LEU A 629 36.45 -33.03 -8.96
N GLN A 630 35.49 -32.80 -8.05
CA GLN A 630 34.44 -33.78 -7.71
C GLN A 630 33.59 -34.15 -8.93
N ALA A 631 33.18 -33.14 -9.69
CA ALA A 631 32.53 -33.27 -10.99
C ALA A 631 33.33 -34.17 -11.96
N ARG A 632 34.65 -34.00 -12.06
CA ARG A 632 35.52 -34.86 -12.89
C ARG A 632 35.61 -36.30 -12.38
N ASN A 633 35.52 -36.49 -11.06
CA ASN A 633 35.53 -37.81 -10.44
C ASN A 633 34.20 -38.57 -10.60
N GLY A 634 33.17 -37.94 -11.17
CA GLY A 634 31.89 -38.56 -11.46
C GLY A 634 30.84 -38.36 -10.37
N GLU A 635 31.04 -37.38 -9.47
CA GLU A 635 30.05 -37.04 -8.46
C GLU A 635 28.89 -36.24 -9.09
N ALA A 636 27.71 -36.83 -9.14
CA ALA A 636 26.55 -36.25 -9.83
C ALA A 636 26.10 -34.92 -9.22
N THR A 637 26.15 -34.79 -7.89
CA THR A 637 25.76 -33.56 -7.18
C THR A 637 26.68 -32.39 -7.52
N ALA A 638 27.99 -32.62 -7.62
CA ALA A 638 28.96 -31.62 -8.04
C ALA A 638 28.78 -31.24 -9.52
N GLU A 639 28.44 -32.21 -10.35
CA GLU A 639 28.15 -32.00 -11.78
C GLU A 639 26.96 -31.07 -11.98
N GLN A 640 25.85 -31.35 -11.29
CA GLN A 640 24.65 -30.52 -11.28
C GLN A 640 24.94 -29.11 -10.75
N THR A 641 25.68 -29.01 -9.65
CA THR A 641 25.96 -27.73 -9.00
C THR A 641 26.76 -26.82 -9.93
N ILE A 642 27.85 -27.32 -10.53
CA ILE A 642 28.65 -26.54 -11.47
C ILE A 642 27.85 -26.18 -12.71
N ALA A 643 27.09 -27.12 -13.25
CA ALA A 643 26.25 -26.86 -14.41
C ALA A 643 25.27 -25.71 -14.12
N ARG A 644 24.59 -25.72 -12.97
CA ARG A 644 23.68 -24.66 -12.55
C ARG A 644 24.39 -23.33 -12.28
N MET A 645 25.54 -23.34 -11.60
CA MET A 645 26.35 -22.14 -11.35
C MET A 645 26.73 -21.47 -12.67
N LEU A 646 27.24 -22.24 -13.63
CA LEU A 646 27.64 -21.74 -14.94
C LEU A 646 26.46 -21.39 -15.84
N PHE A 647 25.32 -22.07 -15.72
CA PHE A 647 24.16 -21.78 -16.54
C PHE A 647 23.47 -20.48 -16.11
N TRP A 648 23.26 -20.30 -14.81
CA TRP A 648 22.47 -19.19 -14.25
C TRP A 648 23.32 -18.04 -13.66
N GLY A 649 24.63 -18.21 -13.55
CA GLY A 649 25.53 -17.24 -12.92
C GLY A 649 25.33 -17.12 -11.40
N GLN A 650 25.18 -18.26 -10.72
CA GLN A 650 24.94 -18.32 -9.27
C GLN A 650 26.24 -18.29 -8.45
N GLN A 651 26.16 -17.90 -7.17
CA GLN A 651 27.27 -17.98 -6.22
C GLN A 651 28.55 -17.26 -6.69
N GLY A 652 28.39 -16.15 -7.44
CA GLY A 652 29.47 -15.28 -7.90
C GLY A 652 30.23 -15.76 -9.14
N VAL A 653 29.77 -16.83 -9.78
CA VAL A 653 30.32 -17.34 -11.05
C VAL A 653 29.64 -16.64 -12.23
N SER A 654 30.40 -16.26 -13.25
CA SER A 654 29.86 -15.69 -14.49
C SER A 654 29.19 -16.77 -15.33
N PRO A 655 28.07 -16.47 -16.02
CA PRO A 655 27.44 -17.44 -16.90
C PRO A 655 28.35 -17.92 -18.04
N ASP A 656 28.51 -19.24 -18.18
CA ASP A 656 29.10 -19.93 -19.33
C ASP A 656 28.20 -21.12 -19.70
N ILE A 657 27.20 -20.81 -20.53
CA ILE A 657 26.18 -21.76 -20.96
C ILE A 657 26.82 -22.95 -21.71
N GLN A 658 27.85 -22.72 -22.54
CA GLN A 658 28.45 -23.82 -23.32
C GLN A 658 29.12 -24.85 -22.42
N THR A 659 29.84 -24.41 -21.39
CA THR A 659 30.45 -25.32 -20.42
C THR A 659 29.40 -25.96 -19.52
N ALA A 660 28.37 -25.21 -19.11
CA ALA A 660 27.25 -25.75 -18.34
C ALA A 660 26.56 -26.92 -19.06
N VAL A 661 26.28 -26.79 -20.37
CA VAL A 661 25.59 -27.83 -21.13
C VAL A 661 26.43 -29.09 -21.26
N LYS A 662 27.76 -28.98 -21.37
CA LYS A 662 28.65 -30.16 -21.33
C LYS A 662 28.57 -30.90 -19.99
N HIS A 663 28.40 -30.17 -18.89
CA HIS A 663 28.19 -30.76 -17.58
C HIS A 663 26.82 -31.47 -17.50
N TYR A 664 25.74 -30.83 -17.96
CA TYR A 664 24.41 -31.47 -18.06
C TYR A 664 24.43 -32.72 -18.94
N GLU A 665 25.04 -32.66 -20.12
CA GLU A 665 25.20 -33.80 -21.03
C GLU A 665 25.95 -34.95 -20.35
N ARG A 666 27.06 -34.65 -19.67
CA ARG A 666 27.86 -35.66 -18.97
C ARG A 666 27.06 -36.29 -17.83
N GLY A 667 26.32 -35.51 -17.04
CA GLY A 667 25.44 -36.02 -16.00
C GLY A 667 24.32 -36.90 -16.57
N ALA A 668 23.69 -36.47 -17.67
CA ALA A 668 22.61 -37.19 -18.33
C ALA A 668 23.04 -38.52 -18.95
N ILE A 669 24.19 -38.52 -19.66
CA ILE A 669 24.64 -39.67 -20.44
C ILE A 669 25.50 -40.62 -19.62
N ARG A 670 26.48 -40.11 -18.87
CA ARG A 670 27.48 -40.94 -18.19
C ARG A 670 27.03 -41.36 -16.79
N LEU A 671 26.40 -40.45 -16.05
CA LEU A 671 25.98 -40.72 -14.67
C LEU A 671 24.53 -41.20 -14.59
N GLU A 672 23.78 -41.09 -15.69
CA GLU A 672 22.36 -41.41 -15.78
C GLU A 672 21.53 -40.77 -14.64
N ASP A 673 21.90 -39.55 -14.28
CA ASP A 673 21.26 -38.79 -13.22
C ASP A 673 19.96 -38.14 -13.72
N PRO A 674 18.80 -38.37 -13.06
CA PRO A 674 17.51 -37.88 -13.54
C PRO A 674 17.41 -36.35 -13.64
N VAL A 675 18.08 -35.61 -12.74
CA VAL A 675 18.08 -34.14 -12.77
C VAL A 675 18.83 -33.64 -14.01
N SER A 676 20.02 -34.19 -14.25
CA SER A 676 20.84 -33.86 -15.42
C SER A 676 20.17 -34.28 -16.72
N MET A 677 19.49 -35.43 -16.76
CA MET A 677 18.68 -35.85 -17.91
C MET A 677 17.61 -34.83 -18.26
N TYR A 678 16.89 -34.33 -17.24
CA TYR A 678 15.89 -33.29 -17.43
C TYR A 678 16.52 -31.97 -17.90
N ASP A 679 17.55 -31.47 -17.21
CA ASP A 679 18.18 -30.19 -17.55
C ASP A 679 18.78 -30.23 -18.97
N TYR A 680 19.43 -31.33 -19.34
CA TYR A 680 19.94 -31.55 -20.69
C TYR A 680 18.80 -31.61 -21.72
N ALA A 681 17.70 -32.28 -21.41
CA ALA A 681 16.53 -32.30 -22.28
C ALA A 681 15.91 -30.91 -22.49
N VAL A 682 15.79 -30.10 -21.42
CA VAL A 682 15.30 -28.72 -21.52
C VAL A 682 16.21 -27.88 -22.42
N VAL A 683 17.52 -28.05 -22.29
CA VAL A 683 18.48 -27.36 -23.16
C VAL A 683 18.35 -27.81 -24.62
N LEU A 684 18.17 -29.11 -24.89
CA LEU A 684 17.91 -29.61 -26.24
C LEU A 684 16.56 -29.11 -26.81
N LEU A 685 15.53 -28.96 -25.99
CA LEU A 685 14.24 -28.38 -26.40
C LEU A 685 14.35 -26.90 -26.75
N THR A 686 15.10 -26.13 -25.97
CA THR A 686 15.19 -24.67 -26.10
C THR A 686 16.28 -24.22 -27.07
N GLY A 687 17.30 -25.06 -27.30
CA GLY A 687 18.48 -24.69 -28.10
C GLY A 687 19.43 -23.72 -27.39
N GLN A 688 19.39 -23.64 -26.05
CA GLN A 688 20.26 -22.74 -25.29
C GLN A 688 21.67 -23.31 -25.15
N GLY A 689 22.63 -22.79 -25.91
CA GLY A 689 24.03 -23.22 -25.88
C GLY A 689 24.35 -24.46 -26.71
N VAL A 690 23.33 -25.11 -27.30
CA VAL A 690 23.44 -26.22 -28.26
C VAL A 690 22.40 -26.08 -29.37
N LYS A 691 22.54 -26.85 -30.46
CA LYS A 691 21.51 -26.89 -31.48
C LYS A 691 20.26 -27.58 -30.92
N GLN A 692 19.09 -26.99 -31.21
CA GLN A 692 17.80 -27.57 -30.82
C GLN A 692 17.63 -28.99 -31.41
N ASP A 693 17.25 -29.95 -30.57
CA ASP A 693 17.04 -31.37 -30.91
C ASP A 693 15.90 -31.95 -30.07
N ILE A 694 14.67 -31.73 -30.53
CA ILE A 694 13.45 -32.14 -29.85
C ILE A 694 13.36 -33.67 -29.69
N PRO A 695 13.63 -34.51 -30.72
CA PRO A 695 13.55 -35.97 -30.57
C PRO A 695 14.43 -36.51 -29.44
N ASN A 696 15.69 -36.08 -29.36
CA ASN A 696 16.58 -36.53 -28.28
C ASN A 696 16.13 -35.98 -26.91
N ALA A 697 15.63 -34.75 -26.86
CA ALA A 697 15.09 -34.22 -25.62
C ALA A 697 13.96 -35.08 -25.04
N ILE A 698 13.02 -35.53 -25.89
CA ILE A 698 11.92 -36.39 -25.46
C ILE A 698 12.42 -37.75 -24.96
N ILE A 699 13.47 -38.31 -25.57
CA ILE A 699 14.10 -39.55 -25.08
C ILE A 699 14.62 -39.36 -23.65
N TYR A 700 15.35 -38.27 -23.37
CA TYR A 700 15.87 -38.00 -22.03
C TYR A 700 14.78 -37.64 -21.03
N LEU A 701 13.73 -36.91 -21.43
CA LEU A 701 12.56 -36.67 -20.57
C LEU A 701 11.89 -37.98 -20.16
N LYS A 702 11.65 -38.90 -21.11
CA LYS A 702 11.05 -40.21 -20.81
C LYS A 702 11.91 -41.01 -19.84
N LYS A 703 13.23 -41.04 -20.03
CA LYS A 703 14.16 -41.70 -19.09
C LYS A 703 14.11 -41.06 -17.69
N ALA A 704 14.05 -39.73 -17.60
CA ALA A 704 13.91 -39.05 -16.31
C ALA A 704 12.55 -39.34 -15.64
N VAL A 705 11.47 -39.45 -16.42
CA VAL A 705 10.14 -39.87 -15.94
C VAL A 705 10.16 -41.31 -15.42
N GLU A 706 10.81 -42.24 -16.12
CA GLU A 706 10.99 -43.64 -15.67
C GLU A 706 11.74 -43.73 -14.32
N ARG A 707 12.59 -42.74 -14.02
CA ARG A 707 13.28 -42.59 -12.73
C ARG A 707 12.48 -41.79 -11.69
N GLY A 708 11.22 -41.45 -11.97
CA GLY A 708 10.31 -40.77 -11.04
C GLY A 708 10.54 -39.26 -10.90
N PHE A 709 11.23 -38.61 -11.86
CA PHE A 709 11.52 -37.19 -11.75
C PHE A 709 10.33 -36.31 -12.18
N ALA A 710 9.65 -35.71 -11.19
CA ALA A 710 8.42 -34.94 -11.42
C ALA A 710 8.55 -33.75 -12.40
N PRO A 711 9.63 -32.94 -12.41
CA PRO A 711 9.80 -31.89 -13.42
C PRO A 711 9.85 -32.43 -14.86
N ALA A 712 10.38 -33.64 -15.08
CA ALA A 712 10.36 -34.26 -16.39
C ALA A 712 8.96 -34.71 -16.82
N MET A 713 8.12 -35.18 -15.88
CA MET A 713 6.71 -35.47 -16.15
C MET A 713 5.98 -34.20 -16.61
N ASN A 714 6.22 -33.08 -15.93
CA ASN A 714 5.66 -31.79 -16.30
C ASN A 714 6.08 -31.33 -17.71
N ALA A 715 7.38 -31.39 -18.01
CA ALA A 715 7.90 -31.01 -19.33
C ALA A 715 7.38 -31.92 -20.45
N LEU A 716 7.22 -33.22 -20.17
CA LEU A 716 6.64 -34.16 -21.12
C LEU A 716 5.14 -33.91 -21.33
N GLY A 717 4.41 -33.52 -20.28
CA GLY A 717 3.02 -33.08 -20.40
C GLY A 717 2.87 -31.83 -21.28
N TRP A 718 3.76 -30.85 -21.10
CA TRP A 718 3.83 -29.66 -21.97
C TRP A 718 4.13 -30.03 -23.43
N TYR A 719 5.03 -30.99 -23.67
CA TYR A 719 5.27 -31.48 -25.02
C TYR A 719 4.00 -32.07 -25.67
N TYR A 720 3.25 -32.92 -24.94
CA TYR A 720 2.03 -33.52 -25.47
C TYR A 720 0.93 -32.49 -25.75
N GLU A 721 0.78 -31.49 -24.88
CA GLU A 721 -0.17 -30.39 -25.09
C GLU A 721 0.22 -29.55 -26.32
N THR A 722 1.46 -29.05 -26.37
CA THR A 722 1.86 -28.07 -27.38
C THR A 722 2.11 -28.70 -28.76
N HIS A 723 2.73 -29.88 -28.82
CA HIS A 723 3.20 -30.48 -30.09
C HIS A 723 2.26 -31.57 -30.62
N GLU A 724 1.73 -32.43 -29.74
CA GLU A 724 0.81 -33.50 -30.14
C GLU A 724 -0.67 -33.11 -30.00
N ARG A 725 -0.97 -32.00 -29.31
CA ARG A 725 -2.34 -31.56 -28.95
C ARG A 725 -3.14 -32.64 -28.21
N ASP A 726 -2.43 -33.47 -27.44
CA ASP A 726 -3.02 -34.53 -26.64
C ASP A 726 -3.16 -34.09 -25.18
N PHE A 727 -4.26 -33.42 -24.89
CA PHE A 727 -4.58 -32.92 -23.56
C PHE A 727 -4.81 -34.05 -22.54
N VAL A 728 -5.22 -35.24 -22.96
CA VAL A 728 -5.46 -36.37 -22.05
C VAL A 728 -4.14 -36.84 -21.48
N ARG A 729 -3.16 -37.13 -22.35
CA ARG A 729 -1.81 -37.52 -21.90
C ARG A 729 -1.11 -36.41 -21.12
N ALA A 730 -1.32 -35.15 -21.51
CA ALA A 730 -0.75 -34.02 -20.78
C ALA A 730 -1.29 -33.93 -19.34
N VAL A 731 -2.62 -34.02 -19.17
CA VAL A 731 -3.27 -33.99 -17.86
C VAL A 731 -2.83 -35.17 -17.00
N ASP A 732 -2.79 -36.39 -17.54
CA ASP A 732 -2.35 -37.58 -16.80
C ASP A 732 -0.94 -37.41 -16.20
N LEU A 733 -0.02 -36.82 -16.98
CA LEU A 733 1.34 -36.54 -16.53
C LEU A 733 1.41 -35.39 -15.53
N TRP A 734 0.64 -34.33 -15.74
CA TRP A 734 0.60 -33.19 -14.81
C TRP A 734 -0.05 -33.55 -13.47
N GLU A 735 -1.09 -34.39 -13.44
CA GLU A 735 -1.68 -34.86 -12.19
C GLU A 735 -0.70 -35.75 -11.40
N GLN A 736 0.08 -36.59 -12.09
CA GLN A 736 1.17 -37.36 -11.47
C GLN A 736 2.27 -36.44 -10.93
N ALA A 737 2.70 -35.44 -11.70
CA ALA A 737 3.71 -34.48 -11.27
C ALA A 737 3.23 -33.62 -10.08
N ASP A 738 1.95 -33.23 -10.06
CA ASP A 738 1.32 -32.51 -8.94
C ASP A 738 1.27 -33.36 -7.66
N ALA A 739 0.97 -34.66 -7.79
CA ALA A 739 1.00 -35.60 -6.66
C ALA A 739 2.41 -35.77 -6.08
N LEU A 740 3.45 -35.64 -6.90
CA LEU A 740 4.86 -35.66 -6.48
C LEU A 740 5.39 -34.29 -6.03
N GLY A 741 4.53 -33.26 -5.98
CA GLY A 741 4.91 -31.95 -5.44
C GLY A 741 5.57 -30.99 -6.44
N ASN A 742 5.52 -31.26 -7.76
CA ASN A 742 6.04 -30.30 -8.74
C ASN A 742 5.20 -29.00 -8.71
N PRO A 743 5.82 -27.81 -8.71
CA PRO A 743 5.11 -26.52 -8.67
C PRO A 743 4.50 -26.10 -10.02
N ASP A 744 5.09 -26.53 -11.14
CA ASP A 744 4.68 -26.14 -12.51
C ASP A 744 3.41 -26.89 -12.96
N ALA A 745 3.28 -28.16 -12.58
CA ALA A 745 2.16 -29.01 -12.97
C ALA A 745 0.78 -28.47 -12.52
N PRO A 746 0.56 -28.09 -11.24
CA PRO A 746 -0.70 -27.46 -10.86
C PRO A 746 -0.94 -26.11 -11.55
N MET A 747 0.10 -25.35 -11.94
CA MET A 747 -0.10 -24.14 -12.76
C MET A 747 -0.75 -24.49 -14.11
N ASN A 748 -0.21 -25.51 -14.79
CA ASN A 748 -0.72 -25.96 -16.09
C ASN A 748 -2.14 -26.51 -15.98
N LEU A 749 -2.43 -27.33 -14.95
CA LEU A 749 -3.78 -27.82 -14.68
C LEU A 749 -4.76 -26.68 -14.40
N GLY A 750 -4.37 -25.68 -13.60
CA GLY A 750 -5.18 -24.50 -13.34
C GLY A 750 -5.49 -23.70 -14.60
N ALA A 751 -4.52 -23.56 -15.51
CA ALA A 751 -4.73 -22.93 -16.82
C ALA A 751 -5.71 -23.69 -17.71
N LEU A 752 -5.67 -25.03 -17.72
CA LEU A 752 -6.65 -25.82 -18.46
C LEU A 752 -8.07 -25.65 -17.92
N TYR A 753 -8.25 -25.62 -16.59
CA TYR A 753 -9.55 -25.37 -15.96
C TYR A 753 -10.07 -23.95 -16.23
N SER A 754 -9.21 -22.93 -16.17
CA SER A 754 -9.62 -21.53 -16.38
C SER A 754 -10.01 -21.26 -17.84
N GLN A 755 -9.43 -22.01 -18.79
CA GLN A 755 -9.73 -21.89 -20.22
C GLN A 755 -10.78 -22.91 -20.72
N GLY A 756 -11.19 -23.86 -19.88
CA GLY A 756 -12.11 -24.94 -20.29
C GLY A 756 -11.52 -25.92 -21.29
N MET A 757 -10.19 -26.08 -21.26
CA MET A 757 -9.44 -27.02 -22.11
C MET A 757 -9.13 -28.35 -21.41
N TYR A 758 -9.52 -28.49 -20.14
CA TYR A 758 -9.40 -29.76 -19.44
C TYR A 758 -10.32 -30.82 -20.10
N PRO A 759 -9.80 -32.01 -20.48
CA PRO A 759 -10.59 -33.02 -21.19
C PRO A 759 -11.88 -33.42 -20.46
N GLY A 760 -13.02 -33.25 -21.14
CA GLY A 760 -14.33 -33.65 -20.63
C GLY A 760 -14.89 -32.76 -19.50
N ARG A 761 -14.28 -31.60 -19.22
CA ARG A 761 -14.76 -30.66 -18.19
C ARG A 761 -14.93 -29.24 -18.76
N PRO A 762 -16.00 -28.51 -18.36
CA PRO A 762 -16.19 -27.12 -18.76
C PRO A 762 -15.21 -26.19 -18.00
N VAL A 763 -15.26 -24.89 -18.32
CA VAL A 763 -14.55 -23.85 -17.56
C VAL A 763 -14.95 -23.92 -16.08
N ASP A 764 -13.96 -24.02 -15.19
CA ASP A 764 -14.16 -24.02 -13.74
C ASP A 764 -13.08 -23.15 -13.06
N GLN A 765 -13.48 -21.91 -12.74
CA GLN A 765 -12.58 -20.94 -12.12
C GLN A 765 -12.23 -21.30 -10.68
N LEU A 766 -13.10 -22.01 -9.95
CA LEU A 766 -12.84 -22.41 -8.57
C LEU A 766 -11.81 -23.54 -8.52
N MET A 767 -11.91 -24.51 -9.42
CA MET A 767 -10.87 -25.52 -9.58
C MET A 767 -9.55 -24.90 -10.01
N ALA A 768 -9.56 -23.96 -10.96
CA ALA A 768 -8.36 -23.21 -11.35
C ALA A 768 -7.70 -22.50 -10.15
N TYR A 769 -8.50 -21.85 -9.29
CA TYR A 769 -8.03 -21.23 -8.05
C TYR A 769 -7.30 -22.22 -7.14
N HIS A 770 -7.87 -23.40 -6.87
CA HIS A 770 -7.23 -24.40 -6.01
C HIS A 770 -5.90 -24.91 -6.58
N TYR A 771 -5.81 -25.05 -7.89
CA TYR A 771 -4.58 -25.41 -8.58
C TYR A 771 -3.54 -24.29 -8.52
N TYR A 772 -3.92 -23.04 -8.79
CA TYR A 772 -3.01 -21.89 -8.67
C TYR A 772 -2.52 -21.68 -7.24
N LEU A 773 -3.37 -21.89 -6.24
CA LEU A 773 -2.99 -21.81 -4.82
C LEU A 773 -1.89 -22.83 -4.50
N ARG A 774 -2.09 -24.11 -4.83
CA ARG A 774 -1.08 -25.16 -4.61
C ARG A 774 0.22 -24.88 -5.38
N SER A 775 0.11 -24.35 -6.60
CA SER A 775 1.27 -23.96 -7.40
C SER A 775 2.07 -22.83 -6.73
N ALA A 776 1.37 -21.81 -6.22
CA ALA A 776 1.97 -20.67 -5.55
C ALA A 776 2.61 -21.05 -4.19
N GLU A 777 1.94 -21.87 -3.38
CA GLU A 777 2.46 -22.39 -2.11
C GLU A 777 3.75 -23.20 -2.29
N ARG A 778 3.92 -23.85 -3.46
CA ARG A 778 5.14 -24.57 -3.84
C ARG A 778 6.19 -23.68 -4.53
N GLY A 779 5.96 -22.38 -4.63
CA GLY A 779 6.93 -21.41 -5.16
C GLY A 779 6.91 -21.25 -6.69
N HIS A 780 5.80 -21.51 -7.38
CA HIS A 780 5.67 -21.15 -8.80
C HIS A 780 5.35 -19.67 -8.98
N VAL A 781 6.15 -18.95 -9.78
CA VAL A 781 5.98 -17.49 -9.99
C VAL A 781 4.68 -17.18 -10.74
N ASP A 782 4.37 -17.86 -11.84
CA ASP A 782 3.12 -17.56 -12.57
C ASP A 782 1.89 -18.05 -11.80
N GLY A 783 2.05 -19.05 -10.93
CA GLY A 783 0.98 -19.51 -10.03
C GLY A 783 0.66 -18.43 -9.01
N ALA A 784 1.69 -17.83 -8.41
CA ALA A 784 1.54 -16.68 -7.52
C ALA A 784 0.92 -15.47 -8.22
N ILE A 785 1.29 -15.18 -9.47
CA ILE A 785 0.70 -14.08 -10.25
C ILE A 785 -0.78 -14.33 -10.52
N ALA A 786 -1.15 -15.53 -10.98
CA ALA A 786 -2.53 -15.91 -11.25
C ALA A 786 -3.38 -15.85 -9.97
N LEU A 787 -2.88 -16.39 -8.86
CA LEU A 787 -3.53 -16.33 -7.56
C LEU A 787 -3.76 -14.89 -7.09
N ALA A 788 -2.73 -14.05 -7.20
CA ALA A 788 -2.81 -12.64 -6.83
C ALA A 788 -3.84 -11.89 -7.70
N GLU A 789 -3.93 -12.20 -9.00
CA GLU A 789 -4.93 -11.65 -9.89
C GLU A 789 -6.36 -12.05 -9.48
N MET A 790 -6.56 -13.32 -9.09
CA MET A 790 -7.83 -13.82 -8.60
C MET A 790 -8.24 -13.19 -7.26
N TRP A 791 -7.33 -13.03 -6.30
CA TRP A 791 -7.63 -12.33 -5.04
C TRP A 791 -7.85 -10.84 -5.21
N ASN A 792 -7.14 -10.20 -6.14
CA ASN A 792 -7.32 -8.78 -6.42
C ASN A 792 -8.67 -8.48 -7.08
N ARG A 793 -9.27 -9.42 -7.82
CA ARG A 793 -10.60 -9.26 -8.43
C ARG A 793 -11.72 -9.86 -7.59
N GLY A 794 -11.45 -10.96 -6.90
CA GLY A 794 -12.46 -11.85 -6.34
C GLY A 794 -13.07 -12.79 -7.40
N LEU A 795 -13.71 -13.85 -6.93
CA LEU A 795 -14.63 -14.69 -7.70
C LEU A 795 -16.06 -14.48 -7.15
N PRO A 796 -17.00 -14.00 -7.98
CA PRO A 796 -18.38 -13.76 -7.56
C PRO A 796 -18.99 -14.96 -6.82
N ASN A 797 -19.60 -14.71 -5.65
CA ASN A 797 -20.27 -15.72 -4.81
C ASN A 797 -19.39 -16.89 -4.31
N GLN A 798 -18.08 -16.87 -4.56
CA GLN A 798 -17.15 -17.95 -4.20
C GLN A 798 -15.97 -17.45 -3.36
N ILE A 799 -15.29 -16.40 -3.82
CA ILE A 799 -14.10 -15.84 -3.18
C ILE A 799 -14.23 -14.33 -3.14
N ARG A 800 -14.29 -13.75 -1.94
CA ARG A 800 -14.25 -12.29 -1.77
C ARG A 800 -12.91 -11.72 -2.23
N ARG A 801 -12.90 -10.44 -2.60
CA ARG A 801 -11.67 -9.70 -2.90
C ARG A 801 -10.76 -9.63 -1.67
N LEU A 802 -9.47 -9.91 -1.86
CA LEU A 802 -8.43 -9.93 -0.82
C LEU A 802 -7.18 -9.18 -1.31
N PRO A 803 -7.22 -7.84 -1.39
CA PRO A 803 -6.15 -7.05 -2.02
C PRO A 803 -4.82 -7.14 -1.25
N GLU A 804 -4.85 -7.21 0.08
CA GLU A 804 -3.65 -7.35 0.90
C GLU A 804 -2.90 -8.65 0.60
N GLN A 805 -3.61 -9.78 0.50
CA GLN A 805 -3.02 -11.07 0.15
C GLN A 805 -2.47 -11.07 -1.29
N ALA A 806 -3.19 -10.44 -2.22
CA ALA A 806 -2.74 -10.26 -3.59
C ALA A 806 -1.40 -9.50 -3.66
N VAL A 807 -1.23 -8.44 -2.86
CA VAL A 807 0.03 -7.69 -2.76
C VAL A 807 1.17 -8.57 -2.30
N LEU A 808 0.98 -9.43 -1.30
CA LEU A 808 2.05 -10.29 -0.76
C LEU A 808 2.61 -11.24 -1.82
N TYR A 809 1.74 -11.90 -2.60
CA TYR A 809 2.15 -12.82 -3.65
C TYR A 809 2.70 -12.10 -4.89
N ALA A 810 2.09 -10.99 -5.28
CA ALA A 810 2.60 -10.16 -6.37
C ALA A 810 3.98 -9.56 -6.02
N LYS A 811 4.19 -9.14 -4.77
CA LYS A 811 5.49 -8.68 -4.25
C LYS A 811 6.52 -9.79 -4.35
N TRP A 812 6.24 -10.97 -3.80
CA TRP A 812 7.15 -12.11 -3.84
C TRP A 812 7.54 -12.48 -5.28
N ALA A 813 6.55 -12.56 -6.19
CA ALA A 813 6.79 -12.83 -7.60
C ALA A 813 7.67 -11.75 -8.26
N SER A 814 7.47 -10.48 -7.91
CA SER A 814 8.27 -9.35 -8.40
C SER A 814 9.72 -9.37 -7.87
N GLU A 815 9.94 -9.87 -6.66
CA GLU A 815 11.26 -10.00 -6.06
C GLU A 815 12.11 -11.10 -6.71
N GLN A 816 11.51 -12.01 -7.49
CA GLN A 816 12.24 -13.01 -8.30
C GLN A 816 12.84 -12.44 -9.60
N ASN A 817 12.81 -11.12 -9.78
CA ASN A 817 13.29 -10.46 -10.99
C ASN A 817 14.83 -10.40 -11.06
N GLY A 818 15.41 -10.88 -12.16
CA GLY A 818 16.88 -10.97 -12.30
C GLY A 818 17.61 -9.62 -12.30
N TYR A 819 16.93 -8.51 -12.60
CA TYR A 819 17.53 -7.17 -12.48
C TYR A 819 17.76 -6.76 -11.01
N LEU A 820 16.91 -7.20 -10.09
CA LEU A 820 17.14 -7.07 -8.65
C LEU A 820 18.34 -7.91 -8.22
N GLY A 821 18.44 -9.14 -8.71
CA GLY A 821 19.57 -10.04 -8.45
C GLY A 821 20.91 -9.41 -8.85
N THR A 822 20.97 -8.74 -10.01
CA THR A 822 22.17 -8.02 -10.46
C THR A 822 22.56 -6.88 -9.51
N VAL A 823 21.61 -6.16 -8.92
CA VAL A 823 21.92 -5.09 -7.94
C VAL A 823 22.46 -5.69 -6.65
N LEU A 824 21.84 -6.76 -6.14
CA LEU A 824 22.30 -7.47 -4.94
C LEU A 824 23.70 -8.03 -5.13
N ARG A 825 23.97 -8.69 -6.27
CA ARG A 825 25.29 -9.22 -6.62
C ARG A 825 26.34 -8.12 -6.68
N LYS A 826 26.05 -6.98 -7.31
CA LYS A 826 26.98 -5.83 -7.32
C LYS A 826 27.26 -5.27 -5.92
N GLY A 827 26.26 -5.27 -5.03
CA GLY A 827 26.43 -4.90 -3.63
C GLY A 827 27.37 -5.84 -2.88
N LEU A 828 27.16 -7.14 -3.05
CA LEU A 828 27.99 -8.18 -2.45
C LEU A 828 29.43 -8.20 -2.98
N ASP A 829 29.61 -8.05 -4.29
CA ASP A 829 30.95 -7.97 -4.89
C ASP A 829 31.72 -6.72 -4.42
N ALA A 830 31.01 -5.59 -4.25
CA ALA A 830 31.60 -4.38 -3.68
C ALA A 830 31.99 -4.58 -2.20
N TYR A 831 31.18 -5.33 -1.45
CA TYR A 831 31.47 -5.70 -0.06
C TYR A 831 32.75 -6.54 0.03
N PHE A 832 32.90 -7.60 -0.77
CA PHE A 832 34.11 -8.42 -0.80
C PHE A 832 35.36 -7.64 -1.24
N LYS A 833 35.21 -6.60 -2.07
CA LYS A 833 36.31 -5.71 -2.49
C LYS A 833 36.63 -4.60 -1.47
N GLY A 834 35.95 -4.56 -0.33
CA GLY A 834 36.11 -3.49 0.67
C GLY A 834 35.64 -2.11 0.19
N LYS A 835 34.77 -2.04 -0.82
CA LYS A 835 34.18 -0.79 -1.34
C LYS A 835 32.86 -0.50 -0.63
N TRP A 836 32.95 -0.14 0.66
CA TRP A 836 31.83 -0.03 1.59
C TRP A 836 30.73 0.93 1.13
N LEU A 837 31.07 2.14 0.68
CA LEU A 837 30.08 3.11 0.18
C LEU A 837 29.28 2.58 -1.01
N MET A 838 29.93 1.88 -1.95
CA MET A 838 29.23 1.30 -3.09
C MET A 838 28.39 0.08 -2.74
N ALA A 839 28.91 -0.79 -1.85
CA ALA A 839 28.14 -1.89 -1.31
C ALA A 839 26.85 -1.35 -0.65
N TYR A 840 27.00 -0.32 0.19
CA TYR A 840 25.90 0.37 0.84
C TYR A 840 24.91 0.94 -0.18
N ILE A 841 25.34 1.66 -1.21
CA ILE A 841 24.43 2.24 -2.22
C ILE A 841 23.65 1.16 -2.97
N TYR A 842 24.28 0.05 -3.36
CA TYR A 842 23.56 -1.03 -4.06
C TYR A 842 22.55 -1.73 -3.15
N TYR A 843 22.92 -2.04 -1.89
CA TYR A 843 21.95 -2.57 -0.93
C TYR A 843 20.86 -1.55 -0.62
N LEU A 844 21.17 -0.26 -0.54
CA LEU A 844 20.20 0.81 -0.33
C LEU A 844 19.17 0.88 -1.46
N MET A 845 19.60 0.76 -2.71
CA MET A 845 18.69 0.68 -3.87
C MET A 845 17.69 -0.48 -3.74
N ALA A 846 18.14 -1.66 -3.31
CA ALA A 846 17.27 -2.82 -3.10
C ALA A 846 16.42 -2.70 -1.82
N ALA A 847 16.96 -2.15 -0.74
CA ALA A 847 16.28 -1.94 0.54
C ALA A 847 15.09 -0.98 0.39
N GLU A 848 15.31 0.12 -0.31
CA GLU A 848 14.28 1.09 -0.67
C GLU A 848 13.24 0.55 -1.67
N SER A 849 13.56 -0.56 -2.34
CA SER A 849 12.61 -1.31 -3.17
C SER A 849 11.77 -2.32 -2.37
N GLY A 850 11.99 -2.43 -1.05
CA GLY A 850 11.22 -3.29 -0.14
C GLY A 850 11.79 -4.70 0.07
N PHE A 851 13.01 -4.96 -0.43
CA PHE A 851 13.64 -6.28 -0.31
C PHE A 851 14.28 -6.48 1.07
N ALA A 852 13.75 -7.42 1.85
CA ALA A 852 14.06 -7.58 3.28
C ALA A 852 15.55 -7.84 3.57
N ALA A 853 16.20 -8.74 2.84
CA ALA A 853 17.62 -9.03 3.06
C ALA A 853 18.52 -7.81 2.77
N ALA A 854 18.14 -6.96 1.81
CA ALA A 854 18.85 -5.71 1.57
C ALA A 854 18.59 -4.67 2.68
N GLN A 855 17.37 -4.58 3.22
CA GLN A 855 17.08 -3.73 4.38
C GLN A 855 17.94 -4.12 5.58
N PHE A 856 18.06 -5.42 5.85
CA PHE A 856 18.97 -5.93 6.87
C PHE A 856 20.43 -5.55 6.58
N ASN A 857 20.91 -5.79 5.36
CA ASN A 857 22.30 -5.52 4.99
C ASN A 857 22.67 -4.04 5.08
N VAL A 858 21.73 -3.14 4.76
CA VAL A 858 21.91 -1.69 4.97
C VAL A 858 22.03 -1.37 6.46
N ALA A 859 21.14 -1.92 7.30
CA ALA A 859 21.20 -1.72 8.74
C ALA A 859 22.51 -2.24 9.35
N TYR A 860 22.95 -3.43 8.92
CA TYR A 860 24.20 -4.06 9.34
C TYR A 860 25.43 -3.23 8.95
N LEU A 861 25.47 -2.70 7.71
CA LEU A 861 26.55 -1.81 7.26
C LEU A 861 26.56 -0.48 8.02
N CYS A 862 25.39 0.05 8.40
CA CYS A 862 25.31 1.22 9.26
C CYS A 862 25.85 0.94 10.67
N GLU A 863 25.53 -0.21 11.25
CA GLU A 863 26.04 -0.61 12.57
C GLU A 863 27.56 -0.75 12.59
N HIS A 864 28.13 -1.44 11.60
CA HIS A 864 29.57 -1.72 11.56
C HIS A 864 30.39 -0.51 11.11
N ASN A 865 29.83 0.31 10.22
CA ASN A 865 30.45 1.50 9.61
C ASN A 865 31.97 1.37 9.37
N PRO A 866 32.44 0.34 8.65
CA PRO A 866 33.87 0.12 8.46
C PRO A 866 34.52 1.32 7.76
N ALA A 867 35.66 1.77 8.30
CA ALA A 867 36.39 2.95 7.82
C ALA A 867 35.60 4.27 7.86
N ASP A 868 34.58 4.38 8.74
CA ASP A 868 33.81 5.61 9.01
C ASP A 868 33.25 6.29 7.74
N PHE A 869 32.84 5.50 6.74
CA PHE A 869 32.34 6.01 5.46
C PHE A 869 31.00 6.77 5.60
N LEU A 870 30.24 6.48 6.67
CA LEU A 870 29.04 7.20 7.08
C LEU A 870 29.33 8.20 8.20
N MET A 871 28.60 9.32 8.18
CA MET A 871 28.65 10.31 9.25
C MET A 871 28.00 9.76 10.53
N GLN A 872 28.64 9.96 11.68
CA GLN A 872 28.16 9.43 12.97
C GLN A 872 26.72 9.87 13.33
N ALA A 873 26.34 11.09 12.97
CA ALA A 873 24.97 11.59 13.19
C ALA A 873 23.90 10.82 12.39
N PHE A 874 24.29 10.23 11.25
CA PHE A 874 23.41 9.48 10.35
C PHE A 874 23.27 8.01 10.77
N VAL A 875 24.33 7.40 11.30
CA VAL A 875 24.40 5.96 11.62
C VAL A 875 23.21 5.48 12.45
N LYS A 876 22.90 6.15 13.58
CA LYS A 876 21.81 5.72 14.47
C LYS A 876 20.44 5.80 13.80
N GLN A 877 20.18 6.85 13.01
CA GLN A 877 18.93 7.00 12.26
C GLN A 877 18.80 5.95 11.16
N CYS A 878 19.90 5.66 10.46
CA CYS A 878 19.96 4.58 9.49
C CYS A 878 19.60 3.22 10.12
N MET A 879 20.26 2.86 11.22
CA MET A 879 20.00 1.60 11.92
C MET A 879 18.54 1.49 12.35
N LEU A 880 18.00 2.53 12.99
CA LEU A 880 16.60 2.57 13.43
C LEU A 880 15.63 2.36 12.27
N ARG A 881 15.83 3.05 11.14
CA ARG A 881 14.96 2.92 9.97
C ARG A 881 15.00 1.52 9.39
N TYR A 882 16.17 1.00 9.07
CA TYR A 882 16.28 -0.23 8.29
C TYR A 882 16.10 -1.50 9.11
N TYR A 883 16.49 -1.52 10.40
CA TYR A 883 16.10 -2.64 11.27
C TYR A 883 14.59 -2.65 11.54
N ASN A 884 13.94 -1.49 11.67
CA ASN A 884 12.48 -1.43 11.81
C ASN A 884 11.78 -1.99 10.56
N LEU A 885 12.23 -1.62 9.37
CA LEU A 885 11.69 -2.18 8.11
C LEU A 885 11.93 -3.69 8.02
N THR A 886 13.10 -4.17 8.46
CA THR A 886 13.41 -5.61 8.44
C THR A 886 12.49 -6.40 9.36
N VAL A 887 12.23 -5.88 10.56
CA VAL A 887 11.32 -6.50 11.55
C VAL A 887 9.87 -6.55 11.05
N GLN A 888 9.46 -5.63 10.18
CA GLN A 888 8.14 -5.60 9.56
C GLN A 888 8.01 -6.52 8.33
N SER A 889 9.10 -7.17 7.90
CA SER A 889 9.06 -8.09 6.76
C SER A 889 8.32 -9.39 7.10
N GLN A 890 7.93 -10.16 6.07
CA GLN A 890 7.22 -11.43 6.24
C GLN A 890 8.02 -12.48 7.02
N HIS A 891 9.35 -12.49 6.82
CA HIS A 891 10.28 -13.45 7.42
C HIS A 891 11.48 -12.66 7.99
N PRO A 892 11.31 -11.98 9.13
CA PRO A 892 12.34 -11.13 9.71
C PRO A 892 13.50 -11.96 10.24
N ASP A 893 14.72 -11.49 10.01
CA ASP A 893 15.91 -12.09 10.61
C ASP A 893 15.93 -11.81 12.12
N ALA A 894 16.20 -12.84 12.92
CA ALA A 894 16.08 -12.75 14.37
C ALA A 894 17.09 -11.78 15.01
N TYR A 895 18.25 -11.56 14.36
CA TYR A 895 19.23 -10.56 14.78
C TYR A 895 18.65 -9.13 14.72
N ALA A 896 17.76 -8.85 13.76
CA ALA A 896 17.13 -7.54 13.65
C ALA A 896 16.25 -7.21 14.86
N PHE A 897 15.54 -8.20 15.43
CA PHE A 897 14.77 -8.01 16.66
C PHE A 897 15.66 -7.62 17.84
N ILE A 898 16.79 -8.32 18.00
CA ILE A 898 17.76 -8.01 19.05
C ILE A 898 18.25 -6.56 18.93
N LYS A 899 18.64 -6.15 17.72
CA LYS A 899 19.14 -4.78 17.49
C LYS A 899 18.09 -3.71 17.64
N MET A 900 16.85 -3.97 17.24
CA MET A 900 15.74 -3.06 17.55
C MET A 900 15.51 -2.93 19.05
N GLY A 901 15.56 -4.04 19.79
CA GLY A 901 15.49 -4.03 21.26
C GLY A 901 16.61 -3.19 21.88
N ASP A 902 17.85 -3.36 21.42
CA ASP A 902 19.00 -2.60 21.92
C ASP A 902 18.84 -1.10 21.64
N LEU A 903 18.43 -0.73 20.42
CA LEU A 903 18.19 0.67 20.03
C LEU A 903 17.06 1.34 20.82
N LEU A 904 15.98 0.60 21.11
CA LEU A 904 14.84 1.08 21.91
C LEU A 904 15.19 1.18 23.41
N SER A 905 16.03 0.27 23.91
CA SER A 905 16.47 0.25 25.31
C SER A 905 17.53 1.31 25.65
N GLY A 906 18.38 1.67 24.70
CA GLY A 906 19.45 2.66 24.90
C GLY A 906 18.98 4.11 25.04
N GLY A 907 17.72 4.42 24.69
CA GLY A 907 17.18 5.79 24.67
C GLY A 907 17.86 6.70 23.62
N ASN A 908 17.26 7.87 23.36
CA ASN A 908 17.82 8.86 22.45
C ASN A 908 17.82 10.26 23.09
N VAL A 909 18.50 11.22 22.45
CA VAL A 909 18.39 12.64 22.84
C VAL A 909 16.97 13.18 22.56
N THR A 910 16.24 12.57 21.60
CA THR A 910 14.89 12.98 21.17
C THR A 910 13.76 11.98 21.46
N SER A 911 14.06 10.71 21.73
CA SER A 911 13.05 9.67 22.02
C SER A 911 13.31 9.04 23.39
N LYS A 912 12.26 8.96 24.20
CA LYS A 912 12.31 8.31 25.52
C LYS A 912 12.64 6.83 25.35
N LYS A 913 13.39 6.26 26.31
CA LYS A 913 13.59 4.82 26.47
C LYS A 913 12.21 4.14 26.49
N ASP A 914 11.97 3.22 25.57
CA ASP A 914 10.71 2.46 25.50
C ASP A 914 11.00 0.99 25.79
N VAL A 915 11.08 0.69 27.09
CA VAL A 915 11.41 -0.64 27.61
C VAL A 915 10.36 -1.67 27.19
N ALA A 916 9.08 -1.28 27.13
CA ALA A 916 8.01 -2.19 26.78
C ALA A 916 8.19 -2.71 25.34
N LYS A 917 8.41 -1.81 24.38
CA LYS A 917 8.70 -2.22 22.99
C LYS A 917 10.02 -2.97 22.87
N ALA A 918 11.05 -2.59 23.62
CA ALA A 918 12.31 -3.32 23.62
C ALA A 918 12.13 -4.78 24.10
N ALA A 919 11.37 -4.98 25.19
CA ALA A 919 11.07 -6.30 25.72
C ALA A 919 10.24 -7.13 24.73
N GLU A 920 9.27 -6.52 24.03
CA GLU A 920 8.52 -7.18 22.95
C GLU A 920 9.43 -7.63 21.81
N MET A 921 10.40 -6.81 21.38
CA MET A 921 11.37 -7.21 20.36
C MET A 921 12.22 -8.40 20.83
N TYR A 922 12.73 -8.38 22.07
CA TYR A 922 13.49 -9.51 22.60
C TYR A 922 12.64 -10.78 22.72
N LYS A 923 11.36 -10.67 23.09
CA LYS A 923 10.42 -11.79 23.07
C LYS A 923 10.31 -12.41 21.67
N LEU A 924 10.12 -11.59 20.63
CA LEU A 924 10.05 -12.09 19.25
C LEU A 924 11.34 -12.80 18.81
N ALA A 925 12.51 -12.31 19.25
CA ALA A 925 13.77 -13.01 19.04
C ALA A 925 13.80 -14.38 19.73
N THR A 926 13.29 -14.50 20.97
CA THR A 926 13.22 -15.80 21.66
C THR A 926 12.33 -16.81 20.95
N PHE A 927 11.20 -16.38 20.38
CA PHE A 927 10.31 -17.26 19.61
C PHE A 927 10.89 -17.66 18.24
N SER A 928 11.85 -16.88 17.74
CA SER A 928 12.63 -17.23 16.55
C SER A 928 13.78 -18.20 16.86
N GLY A 929 13.93 -18.62 18.13
CA GLY A 929 14.97 -19.55 18.57
C GLY A 929 16.29 -18.89 18.99
N GLU A 930 16.37 -17.55 19.07
CA GLU A 930 17.61 -16.85 19.41
C GLU A 930 17.86 -16.79 20.93
N PRO A 931 18.97 -17.40 21.43
CA PRO A 931 19.33 -17.39 22.85
C PRO A 931 19.52 -15.98 23.42
N GLN A 932 20.04 -15.07 22.59
CA GLN A 932 20.34 -13.69 22.98
C GLN A 932 19.09 -12.93 23.44
N GLY A 933 17.89 -13.30 22.96
CA GLY A 933 16.64 -12.69 23.43
C GLY A 933 16.39 -12.92 24.92
N TRP A 934 16.63 -14.14 25.40
CA TRP A 934 16.50 -14.48 26.83
C TRP A 934 17.52 -13.73 27.68
N TYR A 935 18.76 -13.69 27.21
CA TYR A 935 19.83 -12.94 27.85
C TYR A 935 19.49 -11.45 27.97
N SER A 936 19.01 -10.82 26.89
CA SER A 936 18.66 -9.41 26.86
C SER A 936 17.46 -9.07 27.76
N LEU A 937 16.46 -9.95 27.86
CA LEU A 937 15.38 -9.81 28.85
C LEU A 937 15.91 -9.88 30.29
N GLY A 938 16.83 -10.81 30.55
CA GLY A 938 17.53 -10.91 31.84
C GLY A 938 18.30 -9.64 32.18
N ARG A 939 19.01 -9.08 31.19
CA ARG A 939 19.74 -7.80 31.33
C ARG A 939 18.81 -6.65 31.69
N LEU A 940 17.65 -6.51 31.03
CA LEU A 940 16.66 -5.46 31.36
C LEU A 940 16.21 -5.56 32.83
N VAL A 941 15.86 -6.77 33.28
CA VAL A 941 15.47 -7.00 34.68
C VAL A 941 16.63 -6.67 35.62
N GLN A 942 17.86 -7.06 35.29
CA GLN A 942 19.04 -6.77 36.09
C GLN A 942 19.28 -5.27 36.25
N GLU A 943 19.09 -4.49 35.17
CA GLU A 943 19.14 -3.02 35.16
C GLU A 943 18.03 -2.35 35.99
N GLY A 944 17.06 -3.12 36.49
CA GLY A 944 15.97 -2.63 37.35
C GLY A 944 14.68 -2.30 36.60
N GLU A 945 14.62 -2.63 35.31
CA GLU A 945 13.45 -2.38 34.49
C GLU A 945 12.35 -3.43 34.73
N THR A 946 11.09 -3.01 34.61
CA THR A 946 9.93 -3.90 34.79
C THR A 946 9.43 -4.42 33.43
N LEU A 947 9.26 -5.74 33.33
CA LEU A 947 8.73 -6.36 32.13
C LEU A 947 7.20 -6.21 32.04
N PRO A 948 6.63 -6.02 30.83
CA PRO A 948 5.18 -5.93 30.65
C PRO A 948 4.45 -7.20 31.11
N LEU A 949 3.30 -7.04 31.78
CA LEU A 949 2.45 -8.16 32.21
C LEU A 949 2.04 -9.11 31.06
N PRO A 950 1.64 -8.63 29.86
CA PRO A 950 1.27 -9.52 28.75
C PRO A 950 2.42 -10.46 28.36
N LEU A 951 3.63 -9.93 28.27
CA LEU A 951 4.84 -10.69 27.97
C LEU A 951 5.11 -11.77 29.03
N LEU A 952 4.97 -11.42 30.33
CA LEU A 952 5.16 -12.39 31.42
C LEU A 952 4.14 -13.54 31.39
N VAL A 953 2.91 -13.27 30.95
CA VAL A 953 1.86 -14.29 30.78
C VAL A 953 2.21 -15.21 29.63
N GLU A 954 2.45 -14.65 28.44
CA GLU A 954 2.72 -15.41 27.21
C GLU A 954 3.96 -16.29 27.34
N MET A 955 4.98 -15.80 28.04
CA MET A 955 6.24 -16.52 28.23
C MET A 955 6.24 -17.45 29.45
N ASN A 956 5.12 -17.62 30.17
CA ASN A 956 5.06 -18.41 31.42
C ASN A 956 6.11 -17.98 32.47
N LEU A 957 6.22 -16.67 32.73
CA LEU A 957 7.15 -16.06 33.69
C LEU A 957 6.45 -15.41 34.89
N LEU A 958 5.12 -15.47 34.97
CA LEU A 958 4.34 -14.87 36.07
C LEU A 958 4.71 -15.45 37.45
N GLN A 959 4.82 -16.77 37.58
CA GLN A 959 5.17 -17.42 38.83
C GLN A 959 6.54 -16.97 39.36
N PRO A 960 7.64 -17.04 38.58
CA PRO A 960 8.93 -16.56 39.05
C PRO A 960 8.94 -15.02 39.25
N TYR A 961 8.20 -14.24 38.45
CA TYR A 961 8.06 -12.80 38.66
C TYR A 961 7.43 -12.43 40.01
N LEU A 962 6.39 -13.15 40.44
CA LEU A 962 5.70 -12.91 41.71
C LEU A 962 6.50 -13.39 42.94
N SER A 963 7.43 -14.34 42.75
CA SER A 963 8.24 -14.88 43.83
C SER A 963 9.36 -13.93 44.28
N ASN A 964 10.36 -13.71 43.43
CA ASN A 964 11.46 -12.79 43.66
C ASN A 964 12.10 -12.42 42.30
N LYS A 965 12.64 -11.20 42.21
CA LYS A 965 13.44 -10.73 41.06
C LYS A 965 14.58 -11.70 40.70
N GLN A 966 15.21 -12.32 41.71
CA GLN A 966 16.31 -13.28 41.50
C GLN A 966 15.82 -14.57 40.82
N ASP A 967 14.65 -15.08 41.18
CA ASP A 967 14.08 -16.29 40.60
C ASP A 967 13.65 -16.06 39.14
N LEU A 968 13.15 -14.87 38.83
CA LEU A 968 12.89 -14.44 37.45
C LEU A 968 14.18 -14.38 36.63
N LEU A 969 15.24 -13.76 37.14
CA LEU A 969 16.54 -13.68 36.47
C LEU A 969 17.15 -15.08 36.25
N ALA A 970 17.10 -15.94 37.27
CA ALA A 970 17.58 -17.31 37.16
C ALA A 970 16.79 -18.08 36.09
N THR A 971 15.47 -17.93 36.06
CA THR A 971 14.62 -18.58 35.04
C THR A 971 14.97 -18.10 33.63
N LEU A 972 15.18 -16.79 33.43
CA LEU A 972 15.55 -16.23 32.13
C LEU A 972 16.91 -16.75 31.64
N TYR A 973 17.93 -16.76 32.52
CA TYR A 973 19.26 -17.26 32.14
C TYR A 973 19.31 -18.78 31.99
N HIS A 974 18.57 -19.55 32.80
CA HIS A 974 18.41 -21.00 32.59
C HIS A 974 17.79 -21.30 31.22
N ARG A 975 16.73 -20.59 30.84
CA ARG A 975 16.14 -20.74 29.50
C ARG A 975 17.06 -20.30 28.37
N CYS A 976 17.96 -19.35 28.61
CA CYS A 976 19.03 -19.06 27.66
C CYS A 976 19.99 -20.25 27.52
N VAL A 977 20.42 -20.87 28.62
CA VAL A 977 21.32 -22.02 28.58
C VAL A 977 20.67 -23.24 27.90
N ASP A 978 19.38 -23.47 28.15
CA ASP A 978 18.61 -24.57 27.58
C ASP A 978 18.28 -24.38 26.09
N SER A 979 18.49 -23.17 25.55
CA SER A 979 18.30 -22.91 24.13
C SER A 979 19.41 -23.56 23.29
N ASN A 980 19.07 -24.05 22.10
CA ASN A 980 19.90 -24.97 21.30
C ASN A 980 21.11 -24.33 20.59
N GLY A 981 21.68 -23.24 21.15
CA GLY A 981 22.80 -22.50 20.59
C GLY A 981 24.13 -22.83 21.28
N THR A 982 25.05 -23.48 20.57
CA THR A 982 26.39 -23.84 21.08
C THR A 982 27.16 -22.63 21.58
N ASP A 983 27.01 -21.50 20.90
CA ASP A 983 27.77 -20.27 21.16
C ASP A 983 27.20 -19.48 22.35
N ALA A 984 25.93 -19.71 22.70
CA ALA A 984 25.26 -19.03 23.81
C ALA A 984 25.46 -19.71 25.17
N TYR A 985 25.89 -20.98 25.17
CA TYR A 985 26.07 -21.78 26.39
C TYR A 985 27.03 -21.10 27.38
N VAL A 986 28.21 -20.65 26.91
CA VAL A 986 29.22 -20.05 27.79
C VAL A 986 28.77 -18.67 28.33
N PRO A 987 28.33 -17.70 27.50
CA PRO A 987 27.85 -16.41 27.99
C PRO A 987 26.69 -16.52 28.98
N CYS A 988 25.69 -17.37 28.70
CA CYS A 988 24.53 -17.49 29.57
C CYS A 988 24.82 -18.22 30.88
N ASN A 989 25.70 -19.22 30.88
CA ASN A 989 26.19 -19.82 32.13
C ASN A 989 27.04 -18.86 32.96
N LEU A 990 27.85 -18.00 32.32
CA LEU A 990 28.60 -16.97 33.03
C LEU A 990 27.67 -15.93 33.68
N ALA A 991 26.59 -15.55 33.00
CA ALA A 991 25.56 -14.66 33.56
C ALA A 991 24.84 -15.29 34.76
N LEU A 992 24.49 -16.57 34.66
CA LEU A 992 23.90 -17.34 35.75
C LEU A 992 24.87 -17.45 36.94
N PHE A 993 26.15 -17.73 36.68
CA PHE A 993 27.19 -17.78 37.71
C PHE A 993 27.38 -16.41 38.39
N ASN A 994 27.38 -15.33 37.62
CA ASN A 994 27.45 -13.97 38.16
C ASN A 994 26.23 -13.64 39.04
N LEU A 995 25.03 -14.06 38.64
CA LEU A 995 23.82 -13.94 39.46
C LEU A 995 24.00 -14.68 40.79
N TYR A 996 24.44 -15.93 40.77
CA TYR A 996 24.67 -16.69 42.00
C TYR A 996 25.75 -16.07 42.90
N LEU A 997 26.84 -15.57 42.34
CA LEU A 997 27.85 -14.82 43.09
C LEU A 997 27.25 -13.59 43.79
N HIS A 998 26.44 -12.80 43.09
CA HIS A 998 25.75 -11.65 43.68
C HIS A 998 24.80 -12.07 44.81
N THR A 999 24.01 -13.14 44.63
CA THR A 999 23.13 -13.64 45.70
C THR A 999 23.90 -14.11 46.93
N LEU A 1000 25.05 -14.79 46.74
CA LEU A 1000 25.93 -15.21 47.83
C LEU A 1000 26.53 -14.01 48.58
N TRP A 1001 26.86 -12.94 47.84
CA TRP A 1001 27.46 -11.74 48.41
C TRP A 1001 26.46 -10.88 49.19
N GLU A 1002 25.19 -10.86 48.76
CA GLU A 1002 24.09 -10.19 49.45
C GLU A 1002 23.61 -10.99 50.69
N ASN A 1003 23.55 -12.33 50.60
CA ASN A 1003 22.99 -13.18 51.66
C ASN A 1003 23.99 -13.56 52.77
N ASN A 1004 25.31 -13.50 52.54
CA ASN A 1004 26.31 -13.82 53.58
C ASN A 1004 26.92 -12.59 54.24
N ILE A 1005 26.41 -12.26 55.44
CA ILE A 1005 27.06 -11.36 56.40
C ILE A 1005 28.49 -11.84 56.74
N VAL A 1006 28.73 -13.16 56.69
CA VAL A 1006 30.03 -13.79 57.01
C VAL A 1006 31.13 -13.45 55.99
N THR A 1007 30.82 -13.23 54.71
CA THR A 1007 31.81 -12.81 53.69
C THR A 1007 32.13 -11.31 53.74
N LYS A 1008 31.22 -10.49 54.28
CA LYS A 1008 31.53 -9.09 54.64
C LYS A 1008 32.48 -9.00 55.85
N MET A 1009 32.51 -9.99 56.73
CA MET A 1009 33.47 -10.06 57.86
C MET A 1009 34.75 -10.85 57.54
N SER A 1010 34.73 -11.81 56.60
CA SER A 1010 35.93 -12.57 56.23
C SER A 1010 36.82 -11.86 55.20
N SER A 1011 36.28 -10.95 54.39
CA SER A 1011 37.08 -10.14 53.45
C SER A 1011 37.96 -9.11 54.17
N THR A 1012 37.53 -8.55 55.29
CA THR A 1012 38.39 -7.70 56.14
C THR A 1012 39.49 -8.52 56.83
N ALA A 1013 39.21 -9.77 57.23
CA ALA A 1013 40.21 -10.68 57.78
C ALA A 1013 41.19 -11.23 56.72
N ALA A 1014 40.74 -11.56 55.52
CA ALA A 1014 41.58 -12.06 54.43
C ALA A 1014 42.43 -10.94 53.80
N VAL A 1015 41.90 -9.72 53.70
CA VAL A 1015 42.69 -8.54 53.30
C VAL A 1015 43.70 -8.16 54.40
N ALA A 1016 43.37 -8.31 55.68
CA ALA A 1016 44.34 -8.13 56.77
C ALA A 1016 45.46 -9.18 56.76
N VAL A 1017 45.14 -10.47 56.57
CA VAL A 1017 46.15 -11.54 56.50
C VAL A 1017 46.97 -11.45 55.21
N GLY A 1018 46.35 -11.10 54.08
CA GLY A 1018 47.02 -10.88 52.79
C GLY A 1018 47.94 -9.67 52.78
N THR A 1019 47.54 -8.56 53.41
CA THR A 1019 48.39 -7.36 53.55
C THR A 1019 49.56 -7.58 54.51
N ILE A 1020 49.35 -8.33 55.60
CA ILE A 1020 50.44 -8.71 56.53
C ILE A 1020 51.43 -9.68 55.85
N ALA A 1021 50.95 -10.67 55.09
CA ALA A 1021 51.81 -11.59 54.34
C ALA A 1021 52.58 -10.87 53.22
N MET A 1022 51.93 -9.98 52.47
CA MET A 1022 52.57 -9.19 51.42
C MET A 1022 53.59 -8.19 52.00
N ALA A 1023 53.29 -7.56 53.14
CA ALA A 1023 54.25 -6.70 53.86
C ALA A 1023 55.44 -7.50 54.43
N PHE A 1024 55.23 -8.75 54.87
CA PHE A 1024 56.32 -9.61 55.34
C PHE A 1024 57.24 -10.06 54.19
N VAL A 1025 56.67 -10.34 53.02
CA VAL A 1025 57.42 -10.69 51.80
C VAL A 1025 58.17 -9.48 51.25
N ILE A 1026 57.53 -8.30 51.21
CA ILE A 1026 58.14 -7.04 50.77
C ILE A 1026 59.25 -6.60 51.73
N SER A 1027 59.10 -6.77 53.07
CA SER A 1027 60.18 -6.46 54.02
C SER A 1027 61.36 -7.43 53.92
N LYS A 1028 61.12 -8.72 53.61
CA LYS A 1028 62.18 -9.71 53.32
C LYS A 1028 62.91 -9.40 52.00
N LEU A 1029 62.18 -8.94 50.98
CA LEU A 1029 62.75 -8.52 49.69
C LEU A 1029 63.56 -7.23 49.82
N LEU A 1030 63.07 -6.24 50.58
CA LEU A 1030 63.79 -5.00 50.88
C LEU A 1030 65.04 -5.24 51.76
N ARG A 1031 64.99 -6.16 52.73
CA ARG A 1031 66.18 -6.59 53.49
C ARG A 1031 67.20 -7.35 52.62
N ARG A 1032 66.76 -8.09 51.60
CA ARG A 1032 67.67 -8.72 50.62
C ARG A 1032 68.26 -7.72 49.63
N HIS A 1033 67.54 -6.65 49.28
CA HIS A 1033 68.09 -5.58 48.43
C HIS A 1033 69.04 -4.62 49.17
N ALA A 1034 68.89 -4.43 50.49
CA ALA A 1034 69.84 -3.65 51.28
C ALA A 1034 71.21 -4.35 51.49
N VAL A 1035 71.30 -5.66 51.24
CA VAL A 1035 72.56 -6.44 51.31
C VAL A 1035 73.19 -6.66 49.91
N GLY A 1036 72.51 -6.27 48.83
CA GLY A 1036 72.96 -6.50 47.45
C GLY A 1036 73.66 -5.33 46.74
N ILE A 1037 73.76 -4.14 47.34
CA ILE A 1037 74.42 -2.96 46.74
C ILE A 1037 75.92 -2.95 47.10
N GLY A 1038 76.56 -4.11 46.99
CA GLY A 1038 77.94 -4.30 47.41
C GLY A 1038 78.64 -5.40 46.65
N GLN A 1039 78.39 -5.55 45.34
CA GLN A 1039 79.26 -6.24 44.39
C GLN A 1039 78.63 -6.16 43.00
N VAL A 1040 79.07 -5.20 42.19
CA VAL A 1040 79.51 -5.30 40.78
C VAL A 1040 79.77 -3.85 40.33
N THR A 1041 80.97 -3.37 40.64
CA THR A 1041 81.76 -2.48 39.80
C THR A 1041 82.74 -3.33 39.02
#